data_AF-A0A840WAP4-F1
#
_entry.id   AF-A0A840WAP4-F1
#
_cell.length_a   1.000
_cell.length_b   1.000
_cell.length_c   1.000
_cell.angle_alpha   90.00
_cell.angle_beta   90.00
_cell.angle_gamma   90.00
#
_symmetry.space_group_name_H-M   'P 1'
#
loop_
_entity.id
_entity.type
_entity.pdbx_description
1 polymer ?
#
loop_
_entity_poly.entity_id
_entity_poly.type
_entity_poly.pdbx_seq_one_letter_code
_entity_poly.pdbx_strand_id
1 'polypeptide(L)'
;MAGRIKDEDIALVRERTPIADVIGEYLQLRNAGGGSLKGLCPFHDEKSPSFNVTPAKNLWYCLAGETRVLTRDGVRPIRELAGGRHTILTKSATWVEAPFYSFGVQRLMRLTLSRNGQRKEIRATPEHRWFVQEGEDRSKVREVTTEELRPDHRLAYVFPPEKATRTTPSPFGVAHGITFGGGTRLGRGSTAELDTEKDPGLLKWFPHSETSQRGRQILIHHLPGFFKDLPPLDESHSYLYGWLAGYLAADGHVSKDGTVVLNCADRSVLEHVRMVATRLGIGTYGITEQVREGFPGREPSSLLRVHFVNEDLTEEFFLREEHRMRFSGADKKFARRGWTVRSVEETDRCEEVFCAVVDEGHAFVLEDNILTGNCFGCGEGGDVISFVQQIDSLSFTDAVESLARQTGIVLRYEEGGRSTSRRDEGKRQRLLDAHKAAAQFYSEQLLSAEAVIGRRFLAERGFNRVHAEQFGLGFAPAGWQNLTDHLRSKGFTDAEIIEGGLASQGRRGAYDRFRNRLLWPVREVTGEVVGFGARKLAAEEDGPKYLNSPESPIFHKGRLLYGLDLAKREISRQGKAVIVEGYTDVMACHEAGVTTAVATCGTSFGEDHLKILRRMLLGRSNHGSKVVFTFDGDKAGQKAAVRAFAEEHGFTSETFVAVQPDGLDPCDLRLQHGPQAVADLVDGASPLYEFMIRNIVEGYDLSSAEGRIAALDAAAPVVASIRDEGVRLTYGKNLDRWLGLMDESFVLRRVRQHMGRGKGSGRPGPQASPVPTPDAQSAPYDLRDPSVQRERQALKVAVKHPNLARGFDTLTDEDFTVPQHRAVLQLIREQGGIAGVTDPESWALTLRDAAPNDVQRDFVTRLGVEPIEFYGELDEHFAQQMLDTIRTHSINRRESNLKSELHRIDQAAQPEEYNRIFVELMRLGQQKRALQESDSGGM
;
A
#
# COMPACT_ATOMS: atom_id res chain seq x y z
N MET A 1 -8.10 -39.92 -5.23
CA MET A 1 -8.95 -38.72 -5.26
C MET A 1 -9.39 -38.48 -3.83
N ALA A 2 -9.02 -37.36 -3.22
CA ALA A 2 -9.93 -36.74 -2.27
C ALA A 2 -10.74 -35.79 -3.16
N GLY A 3 -12.04 -36.03 -3.28
CA GLY A 3 -12.94 -35.24 -4.13
C GLY A 3 -13.09 -33.78 -3.66
N ARG A 4 -14.12 -33.06 -4.09
CA ARG A 4 -14.51 -31.79 -3.46
C ARG A 4 -15.12 -32.09 -2.09
N ILE A 5 -14.58 -31.56 -0.99
CA ILE A 5 -15.21 -31.73 0.33
C ILE A 5 -16.66 -31.27 0.20
N LYS A 6 -17.62 -32.10 0.62
CA LYS A 6 -19.03 -31.76 0.55
C LYS A 6 -19.25 -30.41 1.23
N ASP A 7 -20.00 -29.53 0.56
CA ASP A 7 -20.30 -28.20 1.09
C ASP A 7 -20.96 -28.30 2.49
N GLU A 8 -21.69 -29.38 2.77
CA GLU A 8 -22.22 -29.75 4.10
C GLU A 8 -21.14 -29.93 5.17
N ASP A 9 -20.03 -30.61 4.85
CA ASP A 9 -18.96 -30.88 5.80
C ASP A 9 -18.09 -29.63 6.01
N ILE A 10 -17.91 -28.82 4.97
CA ILE A 10 -17.29 -27.49 5.07
C ILE A 10 -18.12 -26.60 6.01
N ALA A 11 -19.45 -26.59 5.84
CA ALA A 11 -20.36 -25.87 6.72
C ALA A 11 -20.30 -26.39 8.16
N LEU A 12 -20.22 -27.71 8.35
CA LEU A 12 -20.10 -28.33 9.67
C LEU A 12 -18.78 -27.98 10.37
N VAL A 13 -17.65 -27.95 9.64
CA VAL A 13 -16.35 -27.49 10.16
C VAL A 13 -16.43 -26.03 10.56
N ARG A 14 -17.05 -25.18 9.74
CA ARG A 14 -17.28 -23.78 10.09
C ARG A 14 -18.11 -23.65 11.36
N GLU A 15 -19.22 -24.37 11.47
CA GLU A 15 -20.14 -24.30 12.61
C GLU A 15 -19.49 -24.76 13.92
N ARG A 16 -18.74 -25.86 13.89
CA ARG A 16 -18.17 -26.48 15.10
C ARG A 16 -16.82 -25.94 15.51
N THR A 17 -16.24 -25.02 14.75
CA THR A 17 -14.97 -24.39 15.09
C THR A 17 -15.23 -22.99 15.62
N PRO A 18 -15.16 -22.76 16.95
CA PRO A 18 -15.36 -21.42 17.51
C PRO A 18 -14.18 -20.54 17.10
N ILE A 19 -14.46 -19.51 16.29
CA ILE A 19 -13.43 -18.60 15.77
C ILE A 19 -12.63 -17.91 16.90
N ALA A 20 -13.24 -17.69 18.06
CA ALA A 20 -12.57 -17.13 19.23
C ALA A 20 -11.48 -18.05 19.80
N ASP A 21 -11.69 -19.36 19.75
CA ASP A 21 -10.74 -20.34 20.26
C ASP A 21 -9.54 -20.44 19.32
N VAL A 22 -9.80 -20.52 18.01
CA VAL A 22 -8.77 -20.56 16.98
C VAL A 22 -7.94 -19.28 17.00
N ILE A 23 -8.57 -18.10 16.96
CA ILE A 23 -7.86 -16.82 17.00
C ILE A 23 -7.09 -16.66 18.32
N GLY A 24 -7.66 -17.14 19.43
CA GLY A 24 -7.04 -17.13 20.75
C GLY A 24 -5.71 -17.91 20.82
N GLU A 25 -5.47 -18.85 19.90
CA GLU A 25 -4.18 -19.55 19.79
C GLU A 25 -3.05 -18.68 19.24
N TYR A 26 -3.38 -17.66 18.44
CA TYR A 26 -2.41 -16.78 17.76
C TYR A 26 -2.32 -15.40 18.43
N LEU A 27 -3.45 -14.90 18.93
CA LEU A 27 -3.59 -13.52 19.39
C LEU A 27 -4.29 -13.48 20.73
N GLN A 28 -3.87 -12.56 21.58
CA GLN A 28 -4.52 -12.42 22.87
C GLN A 28 -5.73 -11.49 22.81
N LEU A 29 -6.92 -12.09 22.87
CA LEU A 29 -8.21 -11.40 22.83
C LEU A 29 -8.60 -10.85 24.22
N ARG A 30 -9.20 -9.64 24.25
CA ARG A 30 -9.78 -8.99 25.44
C ARG A 30 -11.26 -8.77 25.25
N ASN A 31 -12.05 -8.80 26.32
CA ASN A 31 -13.49 -8.55 26.23
C ASN A 31 -13.76 -7.08 25.84
N ALA A 32 -14.59 -6.87 24.82
CA ALA A 32 -14.96 -5.55 24.30
C ALA A 32 -16.42 -5.16 24.62
N GLY A 33 -17.14 -5.98 25.39
CA GLY A 33 -18.56 -5.80 25.69
C GLY A 33 -19.48 -6.44 24.64
N GLY A 34 -20.74 -6.69 24.99
CA GLY A 34 -21.76 -7.20 24.06
C GLY A 34 -21.54 -8.62 23.53
N GLY A 35 -20.66 -9.42 24.16
CA GLY A 35 -20.30 -10.76 23.68
C GLY A 35 -19.20 -10.77 22.61
N SER A 36 -18.57 -9.62 22.33
CA SER A 36 -17.44 -9.48 21.42
C SER A 36 -16.11 -9.43 22.17
N LEU A 37 -15.07 -9.93 21.50
CA LEU A 37 -13.68 -9.94 21.90
C LEU A 37 -12.87 -9.02 20.97
N LYS A 38 -11.74 -8.49 21.42
CA LYS A 38 -10.90 -7.54 20.67
C LYS A 38 -9.42 -7.82 20.91
N GLY A 39 -8.63 -7.83 19.84
CA GLY A 39 -7.18 -7.99 19.82
C GLY A 39 -6.52 -7.00 18.86
N LEU A 40 -5.19 -7.07 18.75
CA LEU A 40 -4.43 -6.41 17.69
C LEU A 40 -4.54 -7.25 16.42
N CYS A 41 -4.73 -6.59 15.28
CA CYS A 41 -4.84 -7.25 13.98
C CYS A 41 -3.53 -7.98 13.65
N PRO A 42 -3.56 -9.27 13.28
CA PRO A 42 -2.35 -10.02 12.91
C PRO A 42 -1.82 -9.66 11.51
N PHE A 43 -2.63 -8.95 10.72
CA PHE A 43 -2.37 -8.68 9.31
C PHE A 43 -1.84 -7.26 9.04
N HIS A 44 -1.93 -6.37 10.04
CA HIS A 44 -1.52 -4.97 9.92
C HIS A 44 -0.73 -4.51 11.16
N ASP A 45 0.21 -3.60 10.94
CA ASP A 45 1.04 -3.02 11.99
C ASP A 45 0.27 -1.90 12.71
N GLU A 46 -0.50 -2.27 13.73
CA GLU A 46 -1.32 -1.34 14.52
C GLU A 46 -0.96 -1.34 16.01
N LYS A 47 -1.06 -0.17 16.64
CA LYS A 47 -0.78 0.00 18.09
C LYS A 47 -2.03 -0.03 18.97
N SER A 48 -3.21 0.08 18.36
CA SER A 48 -4.50 0.07 19.04
C SER A 48 -5.29 -1.17 18.63
N PRO A 49 -5.86 -1.95 19.58
CA PRO A 49 -6.66 -3.14 19.24
C PRO A 49 -7.82 -2.75 18.33
N SER A 50 -7.79 -3.16 17.06
CA SER A 50 -8.88 -2.93 16.09
C SER A 50 -9.53 -4.24 15.62
N PHE A 51 -8.89 -5.38 15.88
CA PHE A 51 -9.34 -6.71 15.45
C PHE A 51 -10.42 -7.24 16.40
N ASN A 52 -11.69 -7.19 15.98
CA ASN A 52 -12.81 -7.64 16.80
C ASN A 52 -13.27 -9.04 16.37
N VAL A 53 -13.51 -9.92 17.33
CA VAL A 53 -13.98 -11.30 17.16
C VAL A 53 -15.29 -11.44 17.92
N THR A 54 -16.37 -11.88 17.27
CA THR A 54 -17.65 -12.10 17.95
C THR A 54 -17.94 -13.60 18.02
N PRO A 55 -17.59 -14.27 19.14
CA PRO A 55 -17.77 -15.71 19.33
C PRO A 55 -19.16 -16.25 18.95
N ALA A 56 -20.22 -15.47 19.14
CA ALA A 56 -21.59 -15.90 18.94
C ALA A 56 -22.05 -16.02 17.47
N LYS A 57 -21.30 -15.50 16.47
CA LYS A 57 -21.87 -15.24 15.13
C LYS A 57 -21.12 -15.78 13.90
N ASN A 58 -19.86 -16.20 14.01
CA ASN A 58 -19.07 -16.92 12.98
C ASN A 58 -19.09 -16.43 11.48
N LEU A 59 -19.62 -15.24 11.12
CA LEU A 59 -19.65 -14.63 9.76
C LEU A 59 -19.68 -13.07 9.83
N TRP A 60 -19.30 -12.34 8.77
CA TRP A 60 -19.25 -10.85 8.73
C TRP A 60 -19.78 -10.17 7.45
N TYR A 61 -20.20 -8.93 7.63
CA TYR A 61 -21.30 -8.18 6.98
C TYR A 61 -20.93 -7.50 5.65
N CYS A 62 -21.89 -7.23 4.75
CA CYS A 62 -21.64 -6.54 3.46
C CYS A 62 -22.88 -6.02 2.70
N LEU A 63 -22.63 -5.34 1.57
CA LEU A 63 -23.62 -4.83 0.61
C LEU A 63 -23.68 -5.70 -0.66
N ALA A 64 -24.83 -5.70 -1.34
CA ALA A 64 -24.97 -6.35 -2.64
C ALA A 64 -24.17 -5.62 -3.74
N GLY A 65 -23.69 -6.36 -4.75
CA GLY A 65 -22.78 -5.85 -5.78
C GLY A 65 -23.28 -4.67 -6.63
N GLU A 66 -24.59 -4.53 -6.79
CA GLU A 66 -25.23 -3.41 -7.48
C GLU A 66 -25.23 -2.10 -6.67
N THR A 67 -24.94 -2.19 -5.37
CA THR A 67 -24.98 -1.03 -4.47
C THR A 67 -23.96 0.01 -4.92
N ARG A 68 -24.42 1.23 -5.19
CA ARG A 68 -23.57 2.29 -5.74
C ARG A 68 -22.88 3.10 -4.64
N VAL A 69 -21.57 3.29 -4.78
CA VAL A 69 -20.71 3.99 -3.83
C VAL A 69 -20.27 5.34 -4.40
N LEU A 70 -20.21 6.36 -3.55
CA LEU A 70 -19.69 7.67 -3.94
C LEU A 70 -18.16 7.66 -3.89
N THR A 71 -17.52 7.65 -5.06
CA THR A 71 -16.06 7.78 -5.20
C THR A 71 -15.69 9.15 -5.77
N ARG A 72 -14.42 9.56 -5.63
CA ARG A 72 -13.93 10.85 -6.12
C ARG A 72 -14.01 10.99 -7.64
N ASP A 73 -13.94 9.86 -8.35
CA ASP A 73 -14.03 9.78 -9.81
C ASP A 73 -15.47 9.60 -10.31
N GLY A 74 -16.45 9.58 -9.39
CA GLY A 74 -17.85 9.38 -9.70
C GLY A 74 -18.49 8.22 -8.94
N VAL A 75 -19.79 8.03 -9.15
CA VAL A 75 -20.57 6.98 -8.51
C VAL A 75 -20.40 5.67 -9.28
N ARG A 76 -20.01 4.59 -8.59
CA ARG A 76 -19.77 3.27 -9.20
C ARG A 76 -20.43 2.14 -8.42
N PRO A 77 -20.89 1.05 -9.06
CA PRO A 77 -21.32 -0.17 -8.38
C PRO A 77 -20.18 -0.75 -7.53
N ILE A 78 -20.49 -1.20 -6.31
CA ILE A 78 -19.47 -1.66 -5.36
C ILE A 78 -18.71 -2.90 -5.86
N ARG A 79 -19.32 -3.73 -6.71
CA ARG A 79 -18.63 -4.89 -7.29
C ARG A 79 -17.48 -4.51 -8.22
N GLU A 80 -17.58 -3.36 -8.88
CA GLU A 80 -16.54 -2.87 -9.80
C GLU A 80 -15.35 -2.28 -9.05
N LEU A 81 -15.55 -1.95 -7.77
CA LEU A 81 -14.50 -1.42 -6.90
C LEU A 81 -13.69 -2.54 -6.24
N ALA A 82 -14.26 -3.75 -6.15
CA ALA A 82 -13.64 -4.88 -5.47
C ALA A 82 -12.30 -5.29 -6.11
N GLY A 83 -11.28 -5.51 -5.27
CA GLY A 83 -9.92 -5.82 -5.70
C GLY A 83 -9.06 -4.58 -6.00
N GLY A 84 -9.62 -3.38 -5.85
CA GLY A 84 -8.93 -2.10 -6.04
C GLY A 84 -8.94 -1.21 -4.79
N ARG A 85 -8.14 -0.13 -4.84
CA ARG A 85 -8.21 0.99 -3.91
C ARG A 85 -8.86 2.18 -4.60
N HIS A 86 -9.77 2.84 -3.92
CA HIS A 86 -10.54 3.94 -4.47
C HIS A 86 -10.70 5.07 -3.46
N THR A 87 -10.64 6.31 -3.95
CA THR A 87 -10.85 7.48 -3.11
C THR A 87 -12.34 7.65 -2.85
N ILE A 88 -12.77 7.56 -1.59
CA ILE A 88 -14.17 7.62 -1.14
C ILE A 88 -14.36 8.66 -0.04
N LEU A 89 -15.62 9.08 0.15
CA LEU A 89 -15.98 10.06 1.17
C LEU A 89 -16.30 9.37 2.51
N THR A 90 -15.69 9.85 3.59
CA THR A 90 -15.88 9.33 4.96
C THR A 90 -17.00 10.05 5.71
N LYS A 91 -17.32 9.57 6.93
CA LYS A 91 -18.22 10.27 7.88
C LYS A 91 -17.77 11.70 8.22
N SER A 92 -16.46 11.97 8.19
CA SER A 92 -15.88 13.30 8.49
C SER A 92 -15.89 14.25 7.29
N ALA A 93 -16.58 13.89 6.20
CA ALA A 93 -16.55 14.60 4.93
C ALA A 93 -15.11 14.75 4.36
N THR A 94 -14.25 13.75 4.60
CA THR A 94 -12.89 13.70 4.05
C THR A 94 -12.82 12.66 2.94
N TRP A 95 -12.03 12.94 1.91
CA TRP A 95 -11.74 11.98 0.83
C TRP A 95 -10.54 11.13 1.22
N VAL A 96 -10.71 9.81 1.30
CA VAL A 96 -9.66 8.87 1.70
C VAL A 96 -9.57 7.70 0.73
N GLU A 97 -8.36 7.20 0.49
CA GLU A 97 -8.09 6.01 -0.32
C GLU A 97 -8.40 4.74 0.49
N ALA A 98 -9.43 3.99 0.11
CA ALA A 98 -9.85 2.77 0.79
C ALA A 98 -9.86 1.56 -0.16
N PRO A 99 -9.40 0.38 0.29
CA PRO A 99 -9.57 -0.86 -0.46
C PRO A 99 -11.02 -1.36 -0.39
N PHE A 100 -11.46 -2.05 -1.44
CA PHE A 100 -12.73 -2.75 -1.52
C PHE A 100 -12.52 -4.24 -1.74
N TYR A 101 -13.31 -5.07 -1.08
CA TYR A 101 -13.19 -6.52 -1.17
C TYR A 101 -14.54 -7.19 -1.46
N SER A 102 -14.46 -8.40 -2.03
CA SER A 102 -15.55 -9.37 -2.04
C SER A 102 -15.45 -10.24 -0.78
N PHE A 103 -16.59 -10.50 -0.16
CA PHE A 103 -16.71 -11.26 1.09
C PHE A 103 -17.59 -12.50 0.92
N GLY A 104 -17.60 -13.06 -0.29
CA GLY A 104 -18.29 -14.31 -0.62
C GLY A 104 -19.81 -14.16 -0.74
N VAL A 105 -20.51 -15.29 -0.87
CA VAL A 105 -21.96 -15.34 -1.11
C VAL A 105 -22.72 -15.35 0.22
N GLN A 106 -23.62 -14.39 0.43
CA GLN A 106 -24.37 -14.21 1.67
C GLN A 106 -25.84 -13.86 1.41
N ARG A 107 -26.71 -14.16 2.38
CA ARG A 107 -28.15 -13.82 2.34
C ARG A 107 -28.36 -12.33 2.56
N LEU A 108 -29.22 -11.71 1.76
CA LEU A 108 -29.48 -10.28 1.77
C LEU A 108 -30.90 -9.96 2.28
N MET A 109 -31.04 -8.83 2.97
CA MET A 109 -32.32 -8.18 3.25
C MET A 109 -32.56 -7.05 2.24
N ARG A 110 -33.83 -6.77 1.93
CA ARG A 110 -34.25 -5.65 1.09
C ARG A 110 -34.60 -4.46 1.97
N LEU A 111 -33.86 -3.35 1.80
CA LEU A 111 -34.10 -2.07 2.44
C LEU A 111 -34.75 -1.11 1.45
N THR A 112 -35.99 -0.70 1.71
CA THR A 112 -36.70 0.31 0.92
C THR A 112 -36.62 1.67 1.60
N LEU A 113 -36.05 2.65 0.91
CA LEU A 113 -35.86 4.02 1.38
C LEU A 113 -36.74 5.00 0.60
N SER A 114 -37.10 6.12 1.22
CA SER A 114 -37.76 7.22 0.52
C SER A 114 -37.23 8.60 0.93
N ARG A 115 -37.26 9.54 -0.01
CA ARG A 115 -36.93 10.95 0.21
C ARG A 115 -37.69 11.81 -0.79
N ASN A 116 -38.52 12.75 -0.33
CA ASN A 116 -39.28 13.70 -1.18
C ASN A 116 -40.02 13.05 -2.36
N GLY A 117 -40.71 11.93 -2.13
CA GLY A 117 -41.44 11.19 -3.16
C GLY A 117 -40.58 10.23 -4.00
N GLN A 118 -39.25 10.31 -3.91
CA GLN A 118 -38.34 9.33 -4.52
C GLN A 118 -38.29 8.06 -3.66
N ARG A 119 -38.17 6.90 -4.31
CA ARG A 119 -37.95 5.59 -3.70
C ARG A 119 -36.60 5.05 -4.15
N LYS A 120 -35.84 4.45 -3.22
CA LYS A 120 -34.57 3.77 -3.49
C LYS A 120 -34.55 2.43 -2.75
N GLU A 121 -34.02 1.41 -3.39
CA GLU A 121 -33.83 0.10 -2.78
C GLU A 121 -32.33 -0.16 -2.61
N ILE A 122 -31.96 -0.71 -1.45
CA ILE A 122 -30.61 -1.19 -1.16
C ILE A 122 -30.73 -2.60 -0.62
N ARG A 123 -29.77 -3.46 -0.96
CA ARG A 123 -29.68 -4.82 -0.42
C ARG A 123 -28.41 -4.96 0.41
N ALA A 124 -28.57 -5.44 1.62
CA ALA A 124 -27.48 -5.56 2.59
C ALA A 124 -27.68 -6.80 3.45
N THR A 125 -26.60 -7.33 4.03
CA THR A 125 -26.71 -8.41 5.03
C THR A 125 -27.46 -7.91 6.27
N PRO A 126 -28.10 -8.80 7.05
CA PRO A 126 -28.89 -8.41 8.23
C PRO A 126 -28.11 -7.55 9.23
N GLU A 127 -26.82 -7.77 9.37
CA GLU A 127 -26.00 -7.11 10.38
C GLU A 127 -25.16 -5.94 9.79
N HIS A 128 -25.39 -5.55 8.54
CA HIS A 128 -24.72 -4.40 7.91
C HIS A 128 -25.04 -3.10 8.65
N ARG A 129 -24.05 -2.23 8.81
CA ARG A 129 -24.13 -1.05 9.69
C ARG A 129 -24.69 0.19 8.99
N TRP A 130 -25.61 0.86 9.67
CA TRP A 130 -26.26 2.09 9.26
C TRP A 130 -26.19 3.12 10.39
N PHE A 131 -26.23 4.39 10.00
CA PHE A 131 -26.28 5.50 10.95
C PHE A 131 -27.64 6.17 10.85
N VAL A 132 -28.37 6.25 11.96
CA VAL A 132 -29.71 6.84 12.07
C VAL A 132 -29.63 8.12 12.92
N GLN A 133 -30.28 9.20 12.48
CA GLN A 133 -30.30 10.48 13.21
C GLN A 133 -31.17 10.40 14.48
N GLU A 134 -30.68 10.92 15.60
CA GLU A 134 -31.41 10.98 16.89
C GLU A 134 -31.88 12.40 17.24
N GLY A 135 -33.19 12.55 17.47
CA GLY A 135 -33.78 13.82 17.93
C GLY A 135 -33.85 14.91 16.85
N GLU A 136 -34.03 16.17 17.27
CA GLU A 136 -34.01 17.34 16.38
C GLU A 136 -32.60 17.76 15.98
N ASP A 137 -31.60 17.37 16.77
CA ASP A 137 -30.17 17.64 16.55
C ASP A 137 -29.62 16.70 15.47
N ARG A 138 -29.54 17.22 14.24
CA ARG A 138 -29.09 16.49 13.05
C ARG A 138 -27.64 15.98 13.12
N SER A 139 -26.86 16.41 14.10
CA SER A 139 -25.46 16.00 14.29
C SER A 139 -25.30 14.69 15.08
N LYS A 140 -26.31 14.30 15.87
CA LYS A 140 -26.27 13.06 16.66
C LYS A 140 -26.76 11.90 15.81
N VAL A 141 -25.89 10.92 15.61
CA VAL A 141 -26.19 9.71 14.87
C VAL A 141 -25.98 8.49 15.77
N ARG A 142 -26.99 7.62 15.82
CA ARG A 142 -26.93 6.30 16.43
C ARG A 142 -26.63 5.25 15.35
N GLU A 143 -25.75 4.33 15.69
CA GLU A 143 -25.47 3.19 14.85
C GLU A 143 -26.49 2.07 15.07
N VAL A 144 -26.95 1.46 13.99
CA VAL A 144 -27.88 0.32 13.98
C VAL A 144 -27.53 -0.63 12.84
N THR A 145 -27.91 -1.89 12.96
CA THR A 145 -27.78 -2.89 11.88
C THR A 145 -28.98 -2.87 10.93
N THR A 146 -28.89 -3.53 9.77
CA THR A 146 -30.03 -3.68 8.83
C THR A 146 -31.23 -4.32 9.52
N GLU A 147 -31.01 -5.35 10.34
CA GLU A 147 -32.03 -6.07 11.11
C GLU A 147 -32.66 -5.19 12.20
N GLU A 148 -31.92 -4.21 12.72
CA GLU A 148 -32.41 -3.23 13.71
C GLU A 148 -33.06 -2.00 13.06
N LEU A 149 -32.94 -1.82 11.75
CA LEU A 149 -33.64 -0.74 11.05
C LEU A 149 -35.16 -0.94 11.14
N ARG A 150 -35.88 0.15 11.39
CA ARG A 150 -37.34 0.19 11.50
C ARG A 150 -37.89 1.24 10.55
N PRO A 151 -39.15 1.12 10.11
CA PRO A 151 -39.84 2.20 9.41
C PRO A 151 -39.69 3.54 10.15
N ASP A 152 -39.56 4.62 9.38
CA ASP A 152 -39.36 6.00 9.85
C ASP A 152 -37.99 6.35 10.44
N HIS A 153 -37.07 5.38 10.59
CA HIS A 153 -35.66 5.69 10.83
C HIS A 153 -35.11 6.60 9.72
N ARG A 154 -34.44 7.69 10.10
CA ARG A 154 -33.82 8.63 9.18
C ARG A 154 -32.33 8.34 9.08
N LEU A 155 -31.88 7.89 7.91
CA LEU A 155 -30.46 7.63 7.67
C LEU A 155 -29.67 8.94 7.66
N ALA A 156 -28.50 8.90 8.28
CA ALA A 156 -27.52 9.97 8.24
C ALA A 156 -27.00 10.15 6.80
N TYR A 157 -26.57 11.37 6.51
CA TYR A 157 -26.06 11.74 5.21
C TYR A 157 -24.80 12.59 5.36
N VAL A 158 -23.90 12.49 4.40
CA VAL A 158 -22.67 13.28 4.36
C VAL A 158 -22.43 13.75 2.93
N PHE A 159 -22.27 15.06 2.78
CA PHE A 159 -21.89 15.71 1.54
C PHE A 159 -20.39 16.07 1.60
N PRO A 160 -19.69 16.17 0.45
CA PRO A 160 -18.36 16.76 0.42
C PRO A 160 -18.35 18.16 1.03
N PRO A 161 -17.25 18.57 1.68
CA PRO A 161 -17.20 19.78 2.47
C PRO A 161 -17.46 21.02 1.60
N GLU A 162 -18.36 21.88 2.09
CA GLU A 162 -18.83 23.09 1.41
C GLU A 162 -17.66 24.03 1.06
N LYS A 163 -17.35 24.15 -0.24
CA LYS A 163 -16.42 25.17 -0.76
C LYS A 163 -17.03 26.08 -1.82
N ALA A 164 -18.16 25.71 -2.42
CA ALA A 164 -18.80 26.53 -3.46
C ALA A 164 -19.31 27.89 -2.97
N THR A 165 -19.82 27.97 -1.74
CA THR A 165 -20.41 29.21 -1.17
C THR A 165 -19.41 30.35 -0.95
N ARG A 166 -18.10 30.12 -1.21
CA ARG A 166 -17.03 31.13 -1.16
C ARG A 166 -16.31 31.33 -2.49
N THR A 167 -16.82 30.77 -3.59
CA THR A 167 -16.14 30.76 -4.89
C THR A 167 -16.88 31.61 -5.91
N THR A 168 -16.21 32.59 -6.51
CA THR A 168 -16.76 33.37 -7.62
C THR A 168 -16.75 32.54 -8.91
N PRO A 169 -17.85 32.51 -9.70
CA PRO A 169 -17.90 31.76 -10.95
C PRO A 169 -16.90 32.32 -11.96
N SER A 170 -16.11 31.43 -12.57
CA SER A 170 -15.20 31.81 -13.65
C SER A 170 -16.00 32.31 -14.85
N PRO A 171 -15.70 33.48 -15.43
CA PRO A 171 -16.33 33.95 -16.66
C PRO A 171 -16.22 32.92 -17.80
N PHE A 172 -15.08 32.22 -17.87
CA PHE A 172 -14.83 31.19 -18.88
C PHE A 172 -15.68 29.94 -18.66
N GLY A 173 -15.83 29.52 -17.40
CA GLY A 173 -16.74 28.43 -17.04
C GLY A 173 -18.19 28.78 -17.39
N VAL A 174 -18.63 30.00 -17.07
CA VAL A 174 -19.98 30.49 -17.39
C VAL A 174 -20.25 30.47 -18.89
N ALA A 175 -19.33 31.01 -19.70
CA ALA A 175 -19.46 31.01 -21.16
C ALA A 175 -19.54 29.58 -21.72
N HIS A 176 -18.73 28.65 -21.19
CA HIS A 176 -18.81 27.23 -21.54
C HIS A 176 -20.19 26.66 -21.18
N GLY A 177 -20.65 26.80 -19.92
CA GLY A 177 -21.95 26.27 -19.48
C GLY A 177 -23.14 26.76 -20.31
N ILE A 178 -23.18 28.06 -20.62
CA ILE A 178 -24.21 28.67 -21.47
C ILE A 178 -24.19 28.03 -22.87
N THR A 179 -23.00 27.91 -23.46
CA THR A 179 -22.83 27.30 -24.80
C THR A 179 -23.15 25.81 -24.80
N PHE A 180 -22.87 25.11 -23.70
CA PHE A 180 -23.18 23.70 -23.55
C PHE A 180 -24.70 23.45 -23.56
N GLY A 181 -25.48 24.25 -22.82
CA GLY A 181 -26.94 24.15 -22.81
C GLY A 181 -27.59 24.65 -24.11
N GLY A 182 -27.37 25.93 -24.43
CA GLY A 182 -28.08 26.63 -25.51
C GLY A 182 -27.36 26.66 -26.86
N GLY A 183 -26.19 26.06 -27.02
CA GLY A 183 -25.36 26.18 -28.23
C GLY A 183 -25.37 24.99 -29.18
N THR A 184 -24.83 25.20 -30.38
CA THR A 184 -24.66 24.18 -31.44
C THR A 184 -23.19 24.06 -31.85
N ARG A 185 -22.73 22.84 -32.15
CA ARG A 185 -21.37 22.59 -32.70
C ARG A 185 -21.34 22.87 -34.20
N LEU A 186 -20.35 23.64 -34.67
CA LEU A 186 -20.15 23.98 -36.08
C LEU A 186 -18.67 23.75 -36.46
N GLY A 187 -18.37 22.64 -37.13
CA GLY A 187 -16.99 22.27 -37.48
C GLY A 187 -16.09 22.10 -36.25
N ARG A 188 -14.95 22.81 -36.21
CA ARG A 188 -14.03 22.85 -35.04
C ARG A 188 -14.45 23.86 -33.96
N GLY A 189 -15.51 24.64 -34.20
CA GLY A 189 -16.05 25.65 -33.30
C GLY A 189 -17.45 25.32 -32.77
N SER A 190 -18.01 26.25 -32.02
CA SER A 190 -19.41 26.24 -31.57
C SER A 190 -20.01 27.63 -31.63
N THR A 191 -21.34 27.68 -31.61
CA THR A 191 -22.12 28.91 -31.53
C THR A 191 -23.09 28.81 -30.36
N ALA A 192 -23.11 29.82 -29.49
CA ALA A 192 -24.11 29.91 -28.42
C ALA A 192 -25.33 30.70 -28.90
N GLU A 193 -26.52 30.35 -28.41
CA GLU A 193 -27.78 31.00 -28.72
C GLU A 193 -28.39 31.58 -27.44
N LEU A 194 -28.73 32.87 -27.44
CA LEU A 194 -29.34 33.59 -26.32
C LEU A 194 -30.65 34.24 -26.75
N ASP A 195 -31.69 34.20 -25.91
CA ASP A 195 -32.95 34.91 -26.18
C ASP A 195 -32.89 36.35 -25.65
N THR A 196 -33.12 37.33 -26.53
CA THR A 196 -32.99 38.77 -26.23
C THR A 196 -33.93 39.25 -25.13
N GLU A 197 -35.08 38.61 -24.93
CA GLU A 197 -36.06 39.00 -23.91
C GLU A 197 -35.87 38.22 -22.61
N LYS A 198 -35.36 36.98 -22.66
CA LYS A 198 -35.19 36.14 -21.47
C LYS A 198 -33.81 36.25 -20.82
N ASP A 199 -32.80 36.60 -21.61
CA ASP A 199 -31.38 36.49 -21.25
C ASP A 199 -30.54 37.76 -21.49
N PRO A 200 -31.09 39.00 -21.42
CA PRO A 200 -30.36 40.20 -21.86
C PRO A 200 -29.05 40.45 -21.09
N GLY A 201 -28.95 39.96 -19.85
CA GLY A 201 -27.76 40.07 -19.01
C GLY A 201 -26.69 38.99 -19.21
N LEU A 202 -26.93 37.97 -20.04
CA LEU A 202 -25.97 36.87 -20.27
C LEU A 202 -24.90 37.20 -21.31
N LEU A 203 -25.17 38.17 -22.21
CA LEU A 203 -24.22 38.57 -23.25
C LEU A 203 -22.88 39.07 -22.70
N LYS A 204 -22.87 39.66 -21.49
CA LYS A 204 -21.66 40.16 -20.82
C LYS A 204 -20.58 39.08 -20.59
N TRP A 205 -20.96 37.81 -20.59
CA TRP A 205 -20.05 36.67 -20.43
C TRP A 205 -19.31 36.30 -21.73
N PHE A 206 -19.65 36.96 -22.84
CA PHE A 206 -19.02 36.82 -24.15
C PHE A 206 -18.46 38.17 -24.63
N PRO A 207 -17.53 38.78 -23.87
CA PRO A 207 -16.99 40.09 -24.25
C PRO A 207 -16.23 39.96 -25.57
N HIS A 208 -16.51 40.87 -26.52
CA HIS A 208 -15.84 40.95 -27.81
C HIS A 208 -16.03 39.75 -28.74
N SER A 209 -17.01 38.88 -28.48
CA SER A 209 -17.38 37.82 -29.42
C SER A 209 -18.15 38.38 -30.62
N GLU A 210 -17.98 37.76 -31.78
CA GLU A 210 -18.77 38.11 -32.96
C GLU A 210 -20.22 37.66 -32.77
N THR A 211 -21.17 38.58 -32.91
CA THR A 211 -22.59 38.31 -32.69
C THR A 211 -23.43 38.65 -33.91
N SER A 212 -24.43 37.82 -34.20
CA SER A 212 -25.48 38.13 -35.17
C SER A 212 -26.85 37.95 -34.54
N GLN A 213 -27.81 38.82 -34.86
CA GLN A 213 -29.17 38.71 -34.35
C GLN A 213 -30.11 38.10 -35.40
N ARG A 214 -30.88 37.08 -35.01
CA ARG A 214 -31.93 36.46 -35.82
C ARG A 214 -33.26 36.51 -35.06
N GLY A 215 -34.06 37.54 -35.34
CA GLY A 215 -35.31 37.78 -34.62
C GLY A 215 -35.05 38.02 -33.12
N ARG A 216 -35.59 37.14 -32.27
CA ARG A 216 -35.43 37.18 -30.80
C ARG A 216 -34.16 36.49 -30.29
N GLN A 217 -33.31 35.98 -31.17
CA GLN A 217 -32.11 35.22 -30.79
C GLN A 217 -30.84 36.00 -31.15
N ILE A 218 -29.91 36.07 -30.20
CA ILE A 218 -28.52 36.50 -30.44
C ILE A 218 -27.68 35.23 -30.56
N LEU A 219 -27.02 35.08 -31.71
CA LEU A 219 -26.04 34.03 -31.96
C LEU A 219 -24.64 34.59 -31.71
N ILE A 220 -23.84 33.86 -30.93
CA ILE A 220 -22.46 34.19 -30.60
C ILE A 220 -21.54 33.20 -31.31
N HIS A 221 -20.77 33.68 -32.27
CA HIS A 221 -19.98 32.86 -33.19
C HIS A 221 -18.55 32.63 -32.72
N HIS A 222 -17.87 31.71 -33.39
CA HIS A 222 -16.44 31.41 -33.22
C HIS A 222 -16.03 31.00 -31.80
N LEU A 223 -16.96 30.42 -31.04
CA LEU A 223 -16.64 29.86 -29.74
C LEU A 223 -15.87 28.54 -29.90
N PRO A 224 -15.07 28.12 -28.91
CA PRO A 224 -14.35 26.87 -29.00
C PRO A 224 -15.28 25.65 -29.08
N GLY A 225 -15.06 24.73 -30.03
CA GLY A 225 -15.97 23.59 -30.25
C GLY A 225 -16.13 22.63 -29.05
N PHE A 226 -15.17 22.64 -28.13
CA PHE A 226 -15.22 21.87 -26.89
C PHE A 226 -16.22 22.44 -25.88
N PHE A 227 -16.77 23.63 -26.11
CA PHE A 227 -17.84 24.17 -25.27
C PHE A 227 -19.15 23.36 -25.37
N LYS A 228 -19.19 22.36 -26.27
CA LYS A 228 -20.26 21.37 -26.37
C LYS A 228 -19.91 20.03 -25.73
N ASP A 229 -18.74 19.89 -25.11
CA ASP A 229 -18.33 18.70 -24.37
C ASP A 229 -18.54 18.89 -22.86
N LEU A 230 -18.64 17.80 -22.11
CA LEU A 230 -18.69 17.88 -20.64
C LEU A 230 -17.30 18.31 -20.11
N PRO A 231 -17.23 19.23 -19.13
CA PRO A 231 -15.95 19.66 -18.58
C PRO A 231 -15.27 18.51 -17.83
N PRO A 232 -13.93 18.39 -17.89
CA PRO A 232 -13.20 17.46 -17.04
C PRO A 232 -13.47 17.74 -15.55
N LEU A 233 -13.67 16.69 -14.75
CA LEU A 233 -13.95 16.85 -13.32
C LEU A 233 -12.76 17.39 -12.53
N ASP A 234 -11.53 17.33 -13.06
CA ASP A 234 -10.31 17.83 -12.44
C ASP A 234 -10.10 19.35 -12.59
N GLU A 235 -10.99 20.03 -13.33
CA GLU A 235 -10.99 21.49 -13.46
C GLU A 235 -11.12 22.24 -12.12
N SER A 236 -10.77 23.54 -12.15
CA SER A 236 -10.85 24.40 -10.96
C SER A 236 -12.28 24.55 -10.45
N HIS A 237 -12.45 24.74 -9.13
CA HIS A 237 -13.78 24.91 -8.52
C HIS A 237 -14.54 26.10 -9.11
N SER A 238 -13.85 27.21 -9.37
CA SER A 238 -14.43 28.41 -10.00
C SER A 238 -14.90 28.12 -11.43
N TYR A 239 -14.17 27.31 -12.18
CA TYR A 239 -14.56 26.89 -13.53
C TYR A 239 -15.79 25.99 -13.52
N LEU A 240 -15.78 24.92 -12.71
CA LEU A 240 -16.91 24.00 -12.58
C LEU A 240 -18.17 24.68 -12.05
N TYR A 241 -18.01 25.60 -11.08
CA TYR A 241 -19.11 26.42 -10.55
C TYR A 241 -19.69 27.34 -11.63
N GLY A 242 -18.82 28.01 -12.41
CA GLY A 242 -19.23 28.82 -13.54
C GLY A 242 -19.95 28.00 -14.62
N TRP A 243 -19.42 26.82 -14.97
CA TRP A 243 -20.05 25.92 -15.95
C TRP A 243 -21.44 25.48 -15.51
N LEU A 244 -21.60 25.05 -14.26
CA LEU A 244 -22.89 24.62 -13.74
C LEU A 244 -23.90 25.78 -13.70
N ALA A 245 -23.48 26.98 -13.27
CA ALA A 245 -24.31 28.18 -13.26
C ALA A 245 -24.72 28.62 -14.68
N GLY A 246 -23.79 28.54 -15.65
CA GLY A 246 -24.04 28.82 -17.06
C GLY A 246 -25.02 27.82 -17.69
N TYR A 247 -24.84 26.53 -17.40
CA TYR A 247 -25.72 25.49 -17.91
C TYR A 247 -27.13 25.61 -17.33
N LEU A 248 -27.26 25.90 -16.02
CA LEU A 248 -28.55 26.19 -15.39
C LEU A 248 -29.19 27.47 -15.95
N ALA A 249 -28.39 28.49 -16.33
CA ALA A 249 -28.94 29.69 -16.95
C ALA A 249 -29.55 29.39 -18.32
N ALA A 250 -28.90 28.54 -19.13
CA ALA A 250 -29.40 28.15 -20.45
C ALA A 250 -30.62 27.21 -20.36
N ASP A 251 -30.49 26.08 -19.65
CA ASP A 251 -31.45 24.97 -19.70
C ASP A 251 -32.13 24.65 -18.35
N GLY A 252 -31.78 25.37 -17.29
CA GLY A 252 -32.33 25.18 -15.96
C GLY A 252 -33.67 25.87 -15.75
N HIS A 253 -34.40 25.41 -14.73
CA HIS A 253 -35.67 25.97 -14.31
C HIS A 253 -35.70 26.22 -12.80
N VAL A 254 -36.19 27.40 -12.39
CA VAL A 254 -36.52 27.71 -11.01
C VAL A 254 -38.04 27.90 -10.91
N SER A 255 -38.68 27.00 -10.16
CA SER A 255 -40.13 27.01 -9.89
C SER A 255 -40.55 28.19 -9.02
N LYS A 256 -41.86 28.48 -8.96
CA LYS A 256 -42.42 29.55 -8.09
C LYS A 256 -42.16 29.34 -6.60
N ASP A 257 -42.02 28.08 -6.18
CA ASP A 257 -41.68 27.68 -4.82
C ASP A 257 -40.16 27.65 -4.56
N GLY A 258 -39.36 28.19 -5.50
CA GLY A 258 -37.91 28.23 -5.42
C GLY A 258 -37.21 26.91 -5.77
N THR A 259 -37.93 25.84 -6.12
CA THR A 259 -37.30 24.55 -6.49
C THR A 259 -36.44 24.71 -7.74
N VAL A 260 -35.18 24.31 -7.65
CA VAL A 260 -34.20 24.39 -8.75
C VAL A 260 -34.04 23.04 -9.42
N VAL A 261 -34.24 23.00 -10.74
CA VAL A 261 -34.25 21.78 -11.55
C VAL A 261 -33.45 21.98 -12.83
N LEU A 262 -32.70 20.96 -13.23
CA LEU A 262 -32.11 20.87 -14.56
C LEU A 262 -32.66 19.63 -15.26
N ASN A 263 -33.17 19.81 -16.48
CA ASN A 263 -33.73 18.72 -17.27
C ASN A 263 -32.77 18.37 -18.41
N CYS A 264 -32.63 17.09 -18.72
CA CYS A 264 -31.89 16.62 -19.89
C CYS A 264 -32.54 15.33 -20.42
N ALA A 265 -32.43 15.09 -21.73
CA ALA A 265 -32.84 13.80 -22.31
C ALA A 265 -31.81 12.70 -22.01
N ASP A 266 -30.54 13.07 -21.84
CA ASP A 266 -29.45 12.15 -21.59
C ASP A 266 -29.18 12.00 -20.08
N ARG A 267 -29.31 10.77 -19.57
CA ARG A 267 -29.00 10.44 -18.18
C ARG A 267 -27.54 10.71 -17.85
N SER A 268 -26.62 10.41 -18.76
CA SER A 268 -25.18 10.52 -18.52
C SER A 268 -24.76 11.97 -18.22
N VAL A 269 -25.39 12.94 -18.90
CA VAL A 269 -25.20 14.37 -18.65
C VAL A 269 -25.67 14.75 -17.24
N LEU A 270 -26.84 14.27 -16.81
CA LEU A 270 -27.33 14.55 -15.46
C LEU A 270 -26.49 13.86 -14.38
N GLU A 271 -25.96 12.67 -14.63
CA GLU A 271 -25.00 12.04 -13.72
C GLU A 271 -23.72 12.87 -13.63
N HIS A 272 -23.22 13.41 -14.76
CA HIS A 272 -22.09 14.34 -14.75
C HIS A 272 -22.39 15.62 -13.97
N VAL A 273 -23.58 16.19 -14.12
CA VAL A 273 -24.05 17.33 -13.31
C VAL A 273 -24.05 16.98 -11.82
N ARG A 274 -24.52 15.79 -11.43
CA ARG A 274 -24.46 15.32 -10.04
C ARG A 274 -23.01 15.21 -9.53
N MET A 275 -22.09 14.73 -10.36
CA MET A 275 -20.66 14.66 -10.01
C MET A 275 -20.05 16.05 -9.82
N VAL A 276 -20.31 16.98 -10.74
CA VAL A 276 -19.88 18.38 -10.63
C VAL A 276 -20.45 19.03 -9.37
N ALA A 277 -21.76 18.90 -9.14
CA ALA A 277 -22.43 19.42 -7.95
C ALA A 277 -21.82 18.84 -6.66
N THR A 278 -21.60 17.53 -6.63
CA THR A 278 -20.95 16.85 -5.50
C THR A 278 -19.55 17.41 -5.24
N ARG A 279 -18.73 17.63 -6.28
CA ARG A 279 -17.39 18.22 -6.15
C ARG A 279 -17.41 19.68 -5.66
N LEU A 280 -18.47 20.41 -5.99
CA LEU A 280 -18.71 21.78 -5.52
C LEU A 280 -19.28 21.82 -4.09
N GLY A 281 -19.70 20.68 -3.54
CA GLY A 281 -20.42 20.62 -2.25
C GLY A 281 -21.88 21.07 -2.37
N ILE A 282 -22.45 21.03 -3.56
CA ILE A 282 -23.86 21.33 -3.83
C ILE A 282 -24.64 20.02 -3.79
N GLY A 283 -25.59 19.90 -2.88
CA GLY A 283 -26.44 18.73 -2.80
C GLY A 283 -27.37 18.58 -4.00
N THR A 284 -27.53 17.36 -4.49
CA THR A 284 -28.52 16.99 -5.51
C THR A 284 -29.39 15.84 -5.04
N TYR A 285 -30.64 15.82 -5.47
CA TYR A 285 -31.51 14.65 -5.36
C TYR A 285 -31.27 13.66 -6.52
N GLY A 286 -31.82 12.45 -6.44
CA GLY A 286 -31.68 11.46 -7.50
C GLY A 286 -32.35 11.90 -8.81
N ILE A 287 -31.90 11.34 -9.93
CA ILE A 287 -32.49 11.63 -11.25
C ILE A 287 -33.89 11.02 -11.32
N THR A 288 -34.91 11.87 -11.55
CA THR A 288 -36.28 11.43 -11.77
C THR A 288 -36.65 11.52 -13.24
N GLU A 289 -37.55 10.65 -13.66
CA GLU A 289 -38.12 10.64 -14.99
C GLU A 289 -39.52 11.27 -14.94
N GLN A 290 -39.77 12.25 -15.80
CA GLN A 290 -41.11 12.74 -16.07
C GLN A 290 -41.51 12.31 -17.47
N VAL A 291 -42.53 11.46 -17.57
CA VAL A 291 -43.18 11.16 -18.84
C VAL A 291 -44.02 12.37 -19.22
N ARG A 292 -43.73 12.97 -20.38
CA ARG A 292 -44.60 13.97 -20.99
C ARG A 292 -45.56 13.27 -21.93
N GLU A 293 -46.85 13.32 -21.61
CA GLU A 293 -47.88 13.05 -22.60
C GLU A 293 -47.78 14.13 -23.67
N GLY A 294 -47.39 13.73 -24.89
CA GLY A 294 -47.32 14.65 -26.02
C GLY A 294 -48.70 15.18 -26.42
N PHE A 295 -48.72 16.09 -27.38
CA PHE A 295 -49.97 16.43 -28.08
C PHE A 295 -50.60 15.16 -28.69
N PRO A 296 -51.94 15.10 -28.85
CA PRO A 296 -52.61 13.93 -29.42
C PRO A 296 -51.94 13.48 -30.73
N GLY A 297 -51.40 12.26 -30.75
CA GLY A 297 -50.69 11.70 -31.92
C GLY A 297 -49.16 11.65 -31.86
N ARG A 298 -48.50 12.09 -30.78
CA ARG A 298 -47.08 11.81 -30.52
C ARG A 298 -46.90 10.82 -29.37
N GLU A 299 -45.92 9.92 -29.52
CA GLU A 299 -45.54 8.99 -28.45
C GLU A 299 -45.05 9.75 -27.19
N PRO A 300 -45.34 9.24 -25.97
CA PRO A 300 -44.85 9.83 -24.74
C PRO A 300 -43.33 9.94 -24.74
N SER A 301 -42.80 11.12 -24.45
CA SER A 301 -41.36 11.33 -24.35
C SER A 301 -40.95 11.44 -22.89
N SER A 302 -40.01 10.61 -22.46
CA SER A 302 -39.41 10.69 -21.13
C SER A 302 -38.39 11.81 -21.05
N LEU A 303 -38.54 12.70 -20.08
CA LEU A 303 -37.56 13.73 -19.76
C LEU A 303 -36.98 13.47 -18.37
N LEU A 304 -35.66 13.37 -18.28
CA LEU A 304 -34.98 13.18 -17.01
C LEU A 304 -34.69 14.53 -16.37
N ARG A 305 -34.68 14.56 -15.04
CA ARG A 305 -34.35 15.75 -14.28
C ARG A 305 -33.55 15.47 -13.03
N VAL A 306 -32.69 16.42 -12.69
CA VAL A 306 -32.02 16.48 -11.39
C VAL A 306 -32.53 17.71 -10.63
N HIS A 307 -32.81 17.51 -9.36
CA HIS A 307 -33.20 18.60 -8.45
C HIS A 307 -32.00 18.96 -7.56
N PHE A 308 -31.80 20.25 -7.30
CA PHE A 308 -30.76 20.73 -6.41
C PHE A 308 -31.31 20.98 -5.00
N VAL A 309 -30.46 20.84 -3.99
CA VAL A 309 -30.78 21.17 -2.60
C VAL A 309 -30.64 22.69 -2.43
N ASN A 310 -31.77 23.37 -2.31
CA ASN A 310 -31.84 24.84 -2.25
C ASN A 310 -31.03 25.51 -1.13
N GLU A 311 -30.71 24.79 -0.06
CA GLU A 311 -29.89 25.31 1.05
C GLU A 311 -28.40 25.45 0.67
N ASP A 312 -27.93 24.69 -0.31
CA ASP A 312 -26.52 24.67 -0.73
C ASP A 312 -26.23 25.67 -1.88
N LEU A 313 -27.25 26.38 -2.35
CA LEU A 313 -27.17 27.37 -3.43
C LEU A 313 -27.24 28.80 -2.89
N THR A 314 -26.43 29.69 -3.44
CA THR A 314 -26.46 31.14 -3.14
C THR A 314 -27.17 31.92 -4.25
N GLU A 315 -27.59 33.16 -3.97
CA GLU A 315 -28.21 34.02 -4.99
C GLU A 315 -27.27 34.32 -6.18
N GLU A 316 -25.96 34.33 -5.92
CA GLU A 316 -24.89 34.56 -6.90
C GLU A 316 -24.76 33.42 -7.92
N PHE A 317 -25.24 32.22 -7.58
CA PHE A 317 -25.31 31.08 -8.50
C PHE A 317 -26.24 31.36 -9.68
N PHE A 318 -27.27 32.18 -9.49
CA PHE A 318 -28.28 32.45 -10.51
C PHE A 318 -27.86 33.64 -11.38
N LEU A 319 -27.49 33.35 -12.63
CA LEU A 319 -27.10 34.36 -13.61
C LEU A 319 -28.30 35.14 -14.17
N ARG A 320 -29.47 34.49 -14.26
CA ARG A 320 -30.72 35.11 -14.70
C ARG A 320 -31.44 35.77 -13.53
N GLU A 321 -31.85 37.02 -13.71
CA GLU A 321 -32.55 37.79 -12.68
C GLU A 321 -33.88 37.13 -12.27
N GLU A 322 -34.63 36.61 -13.24
CA GLU A 322 -35.87 35.85 -13.00
C GLU A 322 -35.64 34.63 -12.08
N HIS A 323 -34.58 33.87 -12.32
CA HIS A 323 -34.22 32.71 -11.50
C HIS A 323 -33.85 33.15 -10.07
N ARG A 324 -33.07 34.22 -9.94
CA ARG A 324 -32.68 34.79 -8.64
C ARG A 324 -33.89 35.28 -7.84
N MET A 325 -34.80 36.02 -8.47
CA MET A 325 -36.00 36.52 -7.81
C MET A 325 -36.89 35.36 -7.30
N ARG A 326 -37.12 34.34 -8.13
CA ARG A 326 -37.91 33.16 -7.72
C ARG A 326 -37.26 32.37 -6.58
N PHE A 327 -35.94 32.23 -6.62
CA PHE A 327 -35.19 31.54 -5.56
C PHE A 327 -35.22 32.31 -4.23
N SER A 328 -35.06 33.63 -4.28
CA SER A 328 -34.96 34.50 -3.08
C SER A 328 -36.32 34.76 -2.44
N GLY A 329 -37.39 34.83 -3.24
CA GLY A 329 -38.75 35.06 -2.76
C GLY A 329 -39.48 33.82 -2.22
N ALA A 330 -38.84 32.65 -2.23
CA ALA A 330 -39.47 31.39 -1.84
C ALA A 330 -39.30 31.07 -0.34
N ASP A 331 -40.39 30.65 0.30
CA ASP A 331 -40.38 30.16 1.69
C ASP A 331 -39.84 28.72 1.71
N LYS A 332 -38.55 28.55 2.06
CA LYS A 332 -37.79 27.29 1.96
C LYS A 332 -38.16 26.25 3.03
N LYS A 333 -39.46 26.00 3.26
CA LYS A 333 -39.96 25.28 4.44
C LYS A 333 -39.56 23.80 4.56
N PHE A 334 -39.06 23.13 3.52
CA PHE A 334 -38.71 21.70 3.63
C PHE A 334 -37.57 21.25 2.71
N ALA A 335 -36.31 21.41 3.15
CA ALA A 335 -35.18 20.67 2.57
C ALA A 335 -34.93 19.38 3.37
N ARG A 336 -35.70 18.32 3.09
CA ARG A 336 -35.40 16.99 3.68
C ARG A 336 -34.21 16.38 2.93
N ARG A 337 -33.00 16.56 3.48
CA ARG A 337 -31.74 16.02 2.93
C ARG A 337 -31.61 14.50 3.10
N GLY A 338 -32.09 13.96 4.22
CA GLY A 338 -31.93 12.56 4.62
C GLY A 338 -32.94 11.59 3.99
N TRP A 339 -32.55 10.33 3.91
CA TRP A 339 -33.42 9.23 3.49
C TRP A 339 -34.16 8.63 4.69
N THR A 340 -35.42 8.28 4.51
CA THR A 340 -36.25 7.64 5.54
C THR A 340 -36.51 6.19 5.15
N VAL A 341 -36.26 5.27 6.08
CA VAL A 341 -36.57 3.85 5.92
C VAL A 341 -38.09 3.65 5.84
N ARG A 342 -38.54 2.90 4.85
CA ARG A 342 -39.96 2.53 4.65
C ARG A 342 -40.23 1.09 5.02
N SER A 343 -39.38 0.17 4.59
CA SER A 343 -39.45 -1.23 4.97
C SER A 343 -38.07 -1.85 4.99
N VAL A 344 -37.93 -2.88 5.83
CA VAL A 344 -36.82 -3.83 5.82
C VAL A 344 -37.43 -5.21 5.77
N GLU A 345 -37.11 -5.96 4.72
CA GLU A 345 -37.75 -7.23 4.41
C GLU A 345 -36.69 -8.32 4.28
N GLU A 346 -36.89 -9.45 4.95
CA GLU A 346 -36.07 -10.64 4.72
C GLU A 346 -36.28 -11.14 3.29
N THR A 347 -35.21 -11.66 2.69
CA THR A 347 -35.27 -12.28 1.36
C THR A 347 -34.45 -13.56 1.33
N ASP A 348 -34.83 -14.50 0.47
CA ASP A 348 -34.07 -15.72 0.20
C ASP A 348 -32.92 -15.48 -0.81
N ARG A 349 -32.66 -14.21 -1.18
CA ARG A 349 -31.64 -13.85 -2.16
C ARG A 349 -30.26 -13.99 -1.51
N CYS A 350 -29.45 -14.90 -2.04
CA CYS A 350 -28.04 -15.06 -1.69
C CYS A 350 -27.16 -14.67 -2.88
N GLU A 351 -26.27 -13.70 -2.68
CA GLU A 351 -25.37 -13.22 -3.73
C GLU A 351 -24.01 -12.89 -3.16
N GLU A 352 -23.02 -12.71 -4.04
CA GLU A 352 -21.72 -12.19 -3.66
C GLU A 352 -21.85 -10.77 -3.10
N VAL A 353 -21.24 -10.53 -1.94
CA VAL A 353 -21.36 -9.28 -1.21
C VAL A 353 -20.01 -8.58 -1.03
N PHE A 354 -20.04 -7.26 -0.96
CA PHE A 354 -18.86 -6.40 -1.04
C PHE A 354 -18.88 -5.31 0.03
N CYS A 355 -17.70 -4.81 0.42
CA CYS A 355 -17.57 -3.67 1.33
C CYS A 355 -16.25 -2.91 1.12
N ALA A 356 -16.25 -1.62 1.46
CA ALA A 356 -15.03 -0.82 1.62
C ALA A 356 -14.40 -1.12 2.98
N VAL A 357 -13.09 -0.98 3.12
CA VAL A 357 -12.46 -0.94 4.45
C VAL A 357 -11.90 0.45 4.71
N VAL A 358 -12.48 1.13 5.69
CA VAL A 358 -12.14 2.49 6.06
C VAL A 358 -11.61 2.51 7.49
N ASP A 359 -10.37 2.98 7.63
CA ASP A 359 -9.67 3.06 8.92
C ASP A 359 -10.26 4.15 9.80
N GLU A 360 -10.45 5.36 9.25
CA GLU A 360 -10.95 6.51 9.98
C GLU A 360 -12.48 6.53 10.05
N GLY A 361 -13.04 6.45 11.27
CA GLY A 361 -14.49 6.59 11.50
C GLY A 361 -15.34 5.41 11.03
N HIS A 362 -14.74 4.39 10.41
CA HIS A 362 -15.36 3.14 10.00
C HIS A 362 -16.68 3.33 9.23
N ALA A 363 -16.68 4.25 8.28
CA ALA A 363 -17.86 4.63 7.53
C ALA A 363 -17.50 5.26 6.19
N PHE A 364 -18.35 5.02 5.20
CA PHE A 364 -18.23 5.60 3.87
C PHE A 364 -19.59 5.99 3.32
N VAL A 365 -19.59 6.73 2.22
CA VAL A 365 -20.80 7.30 1.64
C VAL A 365 -21.22 6.56 0.38
N LEU A 366 -22.48 6.14 0.34
CA LEU A 366 -23.13 5.57 -0.84
C LEU A 366 -23.65 6.69 -1.76
N GLU A 367 -24.08 6.30 -2.96
CA GLU A 367 -24.82 7.19 -3.85
C GLU A 367 -26.00 7.85 -3.12
N ASP A 368 -26.30 9.11 -3.46
CA ASP A 368 -27.31 9.97 -2.83
C ASP A 368 -26.95 10.42 -1.42
N ASN A 369 -25.65 10.39 -1.11
CA ASN A 369 -25.05 10.90 0.12
C ASN A 369 -25.48 10.11 1.37
N ILE A 370 -25.85 8.84 1.22
CA ILE A 370 -26.25 7.99 2.34
C ILE A 370 -25.00 7.53 3.08
N LEU A 371 -24.88 7.87 4.36
CA LEU A 371 -23.78 7.41 5.19
C LEU A 371 -24.03 5.96 5.62
N THR A 372 -23.04 5.10 5.40
CA THR A 372 -23.09 3.70 5.80
C THR A 372 -21.80 3.30 6.54
N GLY A 373 -21.88 2.33 7.43
CA GLY A 373 -20.69 1.80 8.10
C GLY A 373 -19.94 0.85 7.19
N ASN A 374 -18.61 0.80 7.30
CA ASN A 374 -17.92 -0.42 6.90
C ASN A 374 -18.03 -1.48 7.99
N CYS A 375 -17.83 -2.72 7.60
CA CYS A 375 -17.97 -3.86 8.47
C CYS A 375 -16.66 -3.98 9.28
N PHE A 376 -16.76 -3.96 10.62
CA PHE A 376 -15.62 -3.75 11.51
C PHE A 376 -14.54 -4.83 11.37
N GLY A 377 -13.31 -4.41 11.09
CA GLY A 377 -12.10 -5.24 11.11
C GLY A 377 -11.08 -4.71 10.11
N CYS A 378 -9.83 -4.59 10.56
CA CYS A 378 -8.60 -4.05 9.96
C CYS A 378 -8.29 -4.26 8.46
N GLY A 379 -9.23 -4.26 7.51
CA GLY A 379 -8.90 -4.44 6.10
C GLY A 379 -8.81 -5.90 5.65
N GLU A 380 -8.78 -6.84 6.59
CA GLU A 380 -8.80 -8.27 6.35
C GLU A 380 -10.02 -8.88 7.05
N GLY A 381 -10.80 -9.65 6.30
CA GLY A 381 -12.02 -10.29 6.77
C GLY A 381 -12.24 -11.63 6.09
N GLY A 382 -12.75 -12.60 6.85
CA GLY A 382 -13.06 -13.94 6.40
C GLY A 382 -13.61 -14.79 7.56
N ASP A 383 -13.93 -16.05 7.29
CA ASP A 383 -14.38 -16.99 8.33
C ASP A 383 -13.19 -17.65 9.04
N VAL A 384 -13.45 -18.57 9.97
CA VAL A 384 -12.39 -19.32 10.69
C VAL A 384 -11.42 -20.05 9.75
N ILE A 385 -11.88 -20.51 8.58
CA ILE A 385 -11.03 -21.13 7.56
C ILE A 385 -10.19 -20.05 6.89
N SER A 386 -10.77 -18.92 6.49
CA SER A 386 -10.02 -17.80 5.89
C SER A 386 -8.94 -17.26 6.84
N PHE A 387 -9.24 -17.15 8.13
CA PHE A 387 -8.27 -16.76 9.15
C PHE A 387 -7.08 -17.73 9.19
N VAL A 388 -7.35 -19.05 9.22
CA VAL A 388 -6.34 -20.10 9.21
C VAL A 388 -5.52 -20.10 7.91
N GLN A 389 -6.17 -19.92 6.76
CA GLN A 389 -5.50 -19.79 5.47
C GLN A 389 -4.51 -18.63 5.46
N GLN A 390 -4.90 -17.48 5.99
CA GLN A 390 -4.06 -16.28 5.99
C GLN A 390 -2.94 -16.37 7.05
N ILE A 391 -3.26 -16.80 8.27
CA ILE A 391 -2.30 -16.83 9.38
C ILE A 391 -1.25 -17.92 9.20
N ASP A 392 -1.65 -19.10 8.71
CA ASP A 392 -0.78 -20.26 8.50
C ASP A 392 -0.33 -20.42 7.04
N SER A 393 -0.75 -19.51 6.15
CA SER A 393 -0.44 -19.56 4.71
C SER A 393 -0.87 -20.89 4.06
N LEU A 394 -2.03 -21.42 4.48
CA LEU A 394 -2.61 -22.67 4.01
C LEU A 394 -3.57 -22.48 2.83
N SER A 395 -3.70 -23.49 1.98
CA SER A 395 -4.76 -23.53 0.98
C SER A 395 -6.13 -23.74 1.64
N PHE A 396 -7.21 -23.47 0.92
CA PHE A 396 -8.57 -23.61 1.47
C PHE A 396 -8.85 -25.04 1.95
N THR A 397 -8.44 -26.04 1.18
CA THR A 397 -8.63 -27.45 1.53
C THR A 397 -7.82 -27.83 2.76
N ASP A 398 -6.56 -27.39 2.85
CA ASP A 398 -5.70 -27.65 4.00
C ASP A 398 -6.22 -27.01 5.28
N ALA A 399 -6.74 -25.78 5.18
CA ALA A 399 -7.34 -25.08 6.31
C ALA A 399 -8.61 -25.81 6.79
N VAL A 400 -9.47 -26.29 5.87
CA VAL A 400 -10.64 -27.11 6.23
C VAL A 400 -10.22 -28.44 6.87
N GLU A 401 -9.22 -29.13 6.32
CA GLU A 401 -8.72 -30.40 6.84
C GLU A 401 -8.01 -30.27 8.20
N SER A 402 -7.28 -29.18 8.40
CA SER A 402 -6.67 -28.82 9.69
C SER A 402 -7.72 -28.60 10.77
N LEU A 403 -8.73 -27.78 10.47
CA LEU A 403 -9.82 -27.49 11.40
C LEU A 403 -10.73 -28.70 11.64
N ALA A 404 -10.94 -29.55 10.63
CA ALA A 404 -11.66 -30.81 10.77
C ALA A 404 -10.94 -31.80 11.69
N ARG A 405 -9.60 -31.88 11.61
CA ARG A 405 -8.79 -32.67 12.55
C ARG A 405 -8.90 -32.15 13.99
N GLN A 406 -8.88 -30.84 14.17
CA GLN A 406 -9.02 -30.22 15.50
C GLN A 406 -10.40 -30.46 16.12
N THR A 407 -11.46 -30.46 15.31
CA THR A 407 -12.85 -30.63 15.76
C THR A 407 -13.37 -32.08 15.70
N GLY A 408 -12.56 -33.01 15.18
CA GLY A 408 -12.92 -34.42 15.03
C GLY A 408 -13.98 -34.69 13.95
N ILE A 409 -14.14 -33.79 12.98
CA ILE A 409 -15.10 -33.96 11.87
C ILE A 409 -14.47 -34.83 10.78
N VAL A 410 -15.22 -35.83 10.31
CA VAL A 410 -14.83 -36.69 9.19
C VAL A 410 -15.33 -36.06 7.89
N LEU A 411 -14.41 -35.67 7.00
CA LEU A 411 -14.72 -35.01 5.74
C LEU A 411 -15.07 -36.04 4.64
N ARG A 412 -16.16 -35.79 3.90
CA ARG A 412 -16.60 -36.59 2.74
C ARG A 412 -16.38 -35.79 1.47
N TYR A 413 -16.11 -36.46 0.35
CA TYR A 413 -15.69 -35.78 -0.89
C TYR A 413 -16.48 -36.21 -2.15
N GLU A 414 -16.72 -35.30 -3.10
CA GLU A 414 -17.43 -35.50 -4.38
C GLU A 414 -16.49 -35.67 -5.60
N GLU A 415 -16.80 -36.58 -6.52
CA GLU A 415 -15.94 -36.91 -7.68
C GLU A 415 -16.17 -35.98 -8.89
N GLY A 416 -15.13 -35.24 -9.32
CA GLY A 416 -15.10 -34.68 -10.69
C GLY A 416 -14.08 -33.56 -11.00
N GLY A 417 -13.39 -33.70 -12.14
CA GLY A 417 -12.87 -32.59 -12.97
C GLY A 417 -11.40 -32.16 -12.81
N ARG A 418 -10.57 -32.41 -13.84
CA ARG A 418 -9.10 -32.15 -13.92
C ARG A 418 -8.74 -30.65 -13.98
N SER A 419 -7.79 -30.21 -13.15
CA SER A 419 -6.94 -29.02 -13.36
C SER A 419 -5.57 -29.22 -12.69
N THR A 420 -4.53 -28.63 -13.27
CA THR A 420 -3.10 -28.88 -13.06
C THR A 420 -2.54 -28.43 -11.70
N SER A 421 -3.27 -27.63 -10.91
CA SER A 421 -2.85 -27.20 -9.57
C SER A 421 -3.02 -28.27 -8.46
N ARG A 422 -3.82 -29.32 -8.70
CA ARG A 422 -4.12 -30.38 -7.72
C ARG A 422 -3.00 -31.41 -7.51
N ARG A 423 -1.97 -31.41 -8.35
CA ARG A 423 -0.88 -32.40 -8.26
C ARG A 423 0.09 -32.08 -7.12
N ASP A 424 0.16 -30.81 -6.70
CA ASP A 424 1.12 -30.34 -5.71
C ASP A 424 0.59 -30.44 -4.26
N GLU A 425 -0.73 -30.31 -4.03
CA GLU A 425 -1.32 -30.33 -2.67
C GLU A 425 -1.38 -31.73 -2.05
N GLY A 426 -1.94 -32.73 -2.76
CA GLY A 426 -1.94 -34.12 -2.29
C GLY A 426 -0.52 -34.71 -2.17
N LYS A 427 0.43 -34.11 -2.90
CA LYS A 427 1.85 -34.44 -2.84
C LYS A 427 2.49 -33.85 -1.58
N ARG A 428 2.17 -32.60 -1.20
CA ARG A 428 2.64 -31.98 0.04
C ARG A 428 2.24 -32.80 1.27
N GLN A 429 0.96 -33.15 1.40
CA GLN A 429 0.48 -33.97 2.53
C GLN A 429 1.17 -35.33 2.58
N ARG A 430 1.40 -35.97 1.42
CA ARG A 430 2.11 -37.25 1.35
C ARG A 430 3.55 -37.16 1.85
N LEU A 431 4.23 -36.04 1.57
CA LEU A 431 5.58 -35.79 2.10
C LEU A 431 5.56 -35.56 3.62
N LEU A 432 4.56 -34.87 4.16
CA LEU A 432 4.39 -34.69 5.62
C LEU A 432 4.17 -36.03 6.32
N ASP A 433 3.30 -36.89 5.77
CA ASP A 433 3.05 -38.23 6.32
C ASP A 433 4.33 -39.08 6.35
N ALA A 434 5.16 -38.99 5.30
CA ALA A 434 6.45 -39.66 5.24
C ALA A 434 7.42 -39.15 6.31
N HIS A 435 7.46 -37.83 6.55
CA HIS A 435 8.30 -37.23 7.59
C HIS A 435 7.83 -37.56 8.99
N LYS A 436 6.51 -37.62 9.23
CA LYS A 436 5.93 -38.09 10.49
C LYS A 436 6.31 -39.55 10.77
N ALA A 437 6.19 -40.42 9.76
CA ALA A 437 6.63 -41.81 9.87
C ALA A 437 8.14 -41.93 10.11
N ALA A 438 8.96 -41.09 9.46
CA ALA A 438 10.40 -41.06 9.66
C ALA A 438 10.79 -40.58 11.06
N ALA A 439 10.12 -39.54 11.59
CA ALA A 439 10.36 -39.05 12.94
C ALA A 439 10.06 -40.11 14.00
N GLN A 440 8.94 -40.82 13.84
CA GLN A 440 8.60 -41.95 14.72
C GLN A 440 9.67 -43.05 14.65
N PHE A 441 10.06 -43.46 13.44
CA PHE A 441 11.10 -44.46 13.24
C PHE A 441 12.41 -44.06 13.94
N TYR A 442 12.90 -42.84 13.72
CA TYR A 442 14.15 -42.39 14.33
C TYR A 442 14.07 -42.27 15.85
N SER A 443 12.93 -41.86 16.40
CA SER A 443 12.70 -41.82 17.86
C SER A 443 12.78 -43.23 18.47
N GLU A 444 12.16 -44.23 17.83
CA GLU A 444 12.26 -45.63 18.24
C GLU A 444 13.72 -46.14 18.16
N GLN A 445 14.45 -45.78 17.09
CA GLN A 445 15.87 -46.13 16.94
C GLN A 445 16.78 -45.51 18.01
N LEU A 446 16.39 -44.38 18.63
CA LEU A 446 17.15 -43.78 19.73
C LEU A 446 17.21 -44.70 20.96
N LEU A 447 16.32 -45.68 21.08
CA LEU A 447 16.32 -46.69 22.16
C LEU A 447 17.15 -47.94 21.83
N SER A 448 17.64 -48.07 20.60
CA SER A 448 18.41 -49.23 20.15
C SER A 448 19.79 -49.33 20.83
N ALA A 449 20.43 -50.49 20.68
CA ALA A 449 21.81 -50.68 21.15
C ALA A 449 22.82 -49.81 20.37
N GLU A 450 22.59 -49.55 19.08
CA GLU A 450 23.46 -48.70 18.26
C GLU A 450 23.45 -47.23 18.73
N ALA A 451 22.32 -46.76 19.24
CA ALA A 451 22.14 -45.38 19.68
C ALA A 451 22.79 -45.05 21.05
N VAL A 452 23.53 -45.97 21.68
CA VAL A 452 24.21 -45.74 22.98
C VAL A 452 25.13 -44.52 22.92
N ILE A 453 25.88 -44.34 21.82
CA ILE A 453 26.75 -43.18 21.62
C ILE A 453 25.96 -41.87 21.56
N GLY A 454 24.77 -41.86 20.95
CA GLY A 454 23.89 -40.71 20.89
C GLY A 454 23.29 -40.36 22.25
N ARG A 455 22.83 -41.38 23.01
CA ARG A 455 22.32 -41.17 24.37
C ARG A 455 23.41 -40.70 25.33
N ARG A 456 24.64 -41.20 25.20
CA ARG A 456 25.79 -40.71 25.97
C ARG A 456 26.08 -39.25 25.67
N PHE A 457 26.10 -38.87 24.39
CA PHE A 457 26.29 -37.48 23.96
C PHE A 457 25.27 -36.52 24.58
N LEU A 458 23.99 -36.93 24.63
CA LEU A 458 22.92 -36.17 25.28
C LEU A 458 23.12 -36.08 26.80
N ALA A 459 23.45 -37.21 27.44
CA ALA A 459 23.66 -37.27 28.89
C ALA A 459 24.87 -36.43 29.34
N GLU A 460 25.97 -36.41 28.58
CA GLU A 460 27.13 -35.56 28.82
C GLU A 460 26.78 -34.06 28.76
N ARG A 461 25.71 -33.71 28.02
CA ARG A 461 25.14 -32.36 27.97
C ARG A 461 23.96 -32.18 28.92
N GLY A 462 23.76 -33.09 29.86
CA GLY A 462 22.70 -32.97 30.86
C GLY A 462 21.28 -33.09 30.30
N PHE A 463 21.11 -33.71 29.12
CA PHE A 463 19.80 -34.02 28.55
C PHE A 463 19.44 -35.48 28.81
N ASN A 464 18.29 -35.68 29.44
CA ASN A 464 17.75 -37.01 29.76
C ASN A 464 16.65 -37.44 28.76
N ARG A 465 16.01 -38.57 29.03
CA ARG A 465 14.94 -39.14 28.20
C ARG A 465 13.74 -38.21 28.03
N VAL A 466 13.33 -37.48 29.08
CA VAL A 466 12.18 -36.56 29.01
C VAL A 466 12.43 -35.46 27.99
N HIS A 467 13.65 -34.91 27.96
CA HIS A 467 14.05 -33.94 26.94
C HIS A 467 14.06 -34.56 25.55
N ALA A 468 14.57 -35.79 25.41
CA ALA A 468 14.57 -36.48 24.13
C ALA A 468 13.15 -36.67 23.57
N GLU A 469 12.18 -36.99 24.44
CA GLU A 469 10.77 -37.12 24.07
C GLU A 469 10.14 -35.75 23.74
N GLN A 470 10.38 -34.72 24.56
CA GLN A 470 9.87 -33.36 24.35
C GLN A 470 10.30 -32.77 23.00
N PHE A 471 11.58 -32.88 22.66
CA PHE A 471 12.12 -32.35 21.40
C PHE A 471 12.00 -33.35 20.23
N GLY A 472 11.49 -34.56 20.48
CA GLY A 472 11.31 -35.61 19.47
C GLY A 472 12.63 -36.13 18.89
N LEU A 473 13.70 -36.17 19.68
CA LEU A 473 15.02 -36.58 19.22
C LEU A 473 15.01 -38.02 18.70
N GLY A 474 15.83 -38.28 17.70
CA GLY A 474 15.94 -39.60 17.08
C GLY A 474 17.39 -39.98 16.76
N PHE A 475 17.58 -41.22 16.34
CA PHE A 475 18.89 -41.72 15.91
C PHE A 475 18.78 -42.38 14.53
N ALA A 476 19.64 -41.98 13.60
CA ALA A 476 19.79 -42.64 12.31
C ALA A 476 20.79 -43.80 12.43
N PRO A 477 20.37 -45.07 12.23
CA PRO A 477 21.27 -46.22 12.24
C PRO A 477 22.30 -46.18 11.08
N ALA A 478 23.34 -47.00 11.15
CA ALA A 478 24.46 -46.95 10.21
C ALA A 478 24.14 -47.53 8.80
N GLY A 479 23.12 -48.38 8.70
CA GLY A 479 22.75 -49.06 7.44
C GLY A 479 22.27 -48.12 6.33
N TRP A 480 22.27 -48.63 5.10
CA TRP A 480 22.04 -47.82 3.89
C TRP A 480 20.57 -47.59 3.53
N GLN A 481 19.64 -48.42 3.98
CA GLN A 481 18.24 -48.40 3.54
C GLN A 481 17.25 -48.64 4.69
N ASN A 482 17.67 -48.43 5.93
CA ASN A 482 16.85 -48.71 7.12
C ASN A 482 15.55 -47.90 7.12
N LEU A 483 15.65 -46.57 6.95
CA LEU A 483 14.47 -45.70 6.87
C LEU A 483 13.74 -45.95 5.54
N THR A 484 14.47 -46.07 4.44
CA THR A 484 13.89 -46.21 3.10
C THR A 484 13.02 -47.47 3.02
N ASP A 485 13.48 -48.61 3.54
CA ASP A 485 12.71 -49.85 3.58
C ASP A 485 11.52 -49.76 4.55
N HIS A 486 11.70 -49.08 5.70
CA HIS A 486 10.59 -48.80 6.61
C HIS A 486 9.48 -47.99 5.93
N LEU A 487 9.82 -46.93 5.19
CA LEU A 487 8.85 -46.10 4.48
C LEU A 487 8.22 -46.83 3.28
N ARG A 488 8.99 -47.65 2.54
CA ARG A 488 8.44 -48.54 1.50
C ARG A 488 7.40 -49.48 2.07
N SER A 489 7.65 -50.07 3.24
CA SER A 489 6.69 -50.97 3.89
C SER A 489 5.38 -50.26 4.29
N LYS A 490 5.42 -48.92 4.47
CA LYS A 490 4.27 -48.04 4.70
C LYS A 490 3.64 -47.47 3.42
N GLY A 491 4.09 -47.92 2.24
CA GLY A 491 3.51 -47.56 0.95
C GLY A 491 4.00 -46.24 0.36
N PHE A 492 5.15 -45.71 0.81
CA PHE A 492 5.79 -44.56 0.19
C PHE A 492 6.72 -45.01 -0.94
N THR A 493 6.69 -44.28 -2.05
CA THR A 493 7.52 -44.55 -3.23
C THR A 493 8.92 -43.93 -3.09
N ASP A 494 9.92 -44.50 -3.75
CA ASP A 494 11.29 -43.95 -3.76
C ASP A 494 11.33 -42.49 -4.21
N ALA A 495 10.48 -42.11 -5.17
CA ALA A 495 10.38 -40.73 -5.65
C ALA A 495 9.93 -39.78 -4.54
N GLU A 496 8.90 -40.14 -3.76
CA GLU A 496 8.41 -39.32 -2.64
C GLU A 496 9.45 -39.21 -1.52
N ILE A 497 10.15 -40.31 -1.20
CA ILE A 497 11.17 -40.34 -0.14
C ILE A 497 12.38 -39.47 -0.53
N ILE A 498 12.81 -39.52 -1.79
CA ILE A 498 13.91 -38.70 -2.31
C ILE A 498 13.51 -37.23 -2.39
N GLU A 499 12.33 -36.94 -2.93
CA GLU A 499 11.84 -35.56 -3.08
C GLU A 499 11.62 -34.87 -1.73
N GLY A 500 11.13 -35.61 -0.73
CA GLY A 500 11.05 -35.14 0.65
C GLY A 500 12.42 -34.92 1.30
N GLY A 501 13.51 -35.39 0.70
CA GLY A 501 14.87 -35.25 1.23
C GLY A 501 15.22 -36.25 2.34
N LEU A 502 14.43 -37.32 2.52
CA LEU A 502 14.68 -38.39 3.48
C LEU A 502 15.70 -39.42 2.96
N ALA A 503 15.74 -39.61 1.64
CA ALA A 503 16.71 -40.46 0.95
C ALA A 503 17.49 -39.69 -0.12
N SER A 504 18.56 -40.28 -0.62
CA SER A 504 19.34 -39.79 -1.76
C SER A 504 19.38 -40.87 -2.86
N GLN A 505 19.49 -40.44 -4.11
CA GLN A 505 19.55 -41.35 -5.25
C GLN A 505 20.94 -41.99 -5.35
N GLY A 506 21.01 -43.32 -5.29
CA GLY A 506 22.24 -44.10 -5.48
C GLY A 506 22.24 -44.93 -6.76
N ARG A 507 23.37 -45.58 -7.08
CA ARG A 507 23.51 -46.45 -8.26
C ARG A 507 22.62 -47.70 -8.21
N ARG A 508 22.25 -48.16 -7.01
CA ARG A 508 21.43 -49.35 -6.76
C ARG A 508 20.01 -49.01 -6.24
N GLY A 509 19.59 -47.76 -6.37
CA GLY A 509 18.30 -47.25 -5.86
C GLY A 509 18.45 -46.22 -4.74
N ALA A 510 17.33 -45.84 -4.13
CA ALA A 510 17.28 -44.91 -3.01
C ALA A 510 18.03 -45.45 -1.78
N TYR A 511 18.77 -44.58 -1.08
CA TYR A 511 19.44 -44.89 0.18
C TYR A 511 19.23 -43.77 1.20
N ASP A 512 19.24 -44.11 2.49
CA ASP A 512 18.97 -43.20 3.60
C ASP A 512 19.94 -42.02 3.58
N ARG A 513 19.42 -40.78 3.66
CA ARG A 513 20.26 -39.59 3.68
C ARG A 513 21.08 -39.48 4.98
N PHE A 514 20.42 -39.74 6.10
CA PHE A 514 21.01 -39.66 7.43
C PHE A 514 21.43 -41.05 7.89
N ARG A 515 22.69 -41.18 8.32
CA ARG A 515 23.28 -42.44 8.79
C ARG A 515 24.25 -42.15 9.93
N ASN A 516 24.25 -43.01 10.95
CA ASN A 516 25.01 -42.91 12.19
C ASN A 516 25.04 -41.50 12.83
N ARG A 517 23.86 -40.88 12.93
CA ARG A 517 23.71 -39.49 13.40
C ARG A 517 22.60 -39.36 14.42
N LEU A 518 22.82 -38.48 15.39
CA LEU A 518 21.75 -38.00 16.27
C LEU A 518 20.91 -36.96 15.50
N LEU A 519 19.59 -37.07 15.59
CA LEU A 519 18.64 -36.30 14.80
C LEU A 519 17.76 -35.41 15.68
N TRP A 520 17.57 -34.18 15.21
CA TRP A 520 16.58 -33.23 15.69
C TRP A 520 15.53 -33.04 14.60
N PRO A 521 14.25 -33.37 14.86
CA PRO A 521 13.18 -33.07 13.91
C PRO A 521 12.96 -31.57 13.83
N VAL A 522 12.96 -31.03 12.61
CA VAL A 522 12.60 -29.64 12.34
C VAL A 522 11.12 -29.60 12.01
N ARG A 523 10.38 -28.74 12.73
CA ARG A 523 8.92 -28.63 12.65
C ARG A 523 8.51 -27.26 12.11
N GLU A 524 7.39 -27.24 11.40
CA GLU A 524 6.68 -25.99 11.10
C GLU A 524 5.98 -25.45 12.37
N VAL A 525 5.45 -24.22 12.30
CA VAL A 525 4.72 -23.57 13.41
C VAL A 525 3.52 -24.39 13.89
N THR A 526 2.93 -25.21 13.01
CA THR A 526 1.84 -26.15 13.30
C THR A 526 2.29 -27.37 14.11
N GLY A 527 3.60 -27.64 14.19
CA GLY A 527 4.19 -28.80 14.86
C GLY A 527 4.44 -30.00 13.93
N GLU A 528 4.05 -29.91 12.65
CA GLU A 528 4.31 -30.96 11.66
C GLU A 528 5.80 -31.04 11.33
N VAL A 529 6.35 -32.26 11.23
CA VAL A 529 7.77 -32.47 10.93
C VAL A 529 7.99 -32.31 9.43
N VAL A 530 8.88 -31.39 9.07
CA VAL A 530 9.19 -31.07 7.67
C VAL A 530 10.62 -31.41 7.26
N GLY A 531 11.49 -31.71 8.22
CA GLY A 531 12.86 -32.12 7.96
C GLY A 531 13.61 -32.48 9.22
N PHE A 532 14.93 -32.66 9.10
CA PHE A 532 15.79 -33.05 10.20
C PHE A 532 17.14 -32.32 10.17
N GLY A 533 17.65 -32.00 11.34
CA GLY A 533 19.05 -31.66 11.58
C GLY A 533 19.79 -32.86 12.14
N ALA A 534 20.91 -33.24 11.54
CA ALA A 534 21.62 -34.49 11.87
C ALA A 534 23.07 -34.23 12.28
N ARG A 535 23.40 -34.51 13.54
CA ARG A 535 24.74 -34.33 14.09
C ARG A 535 25.55 -35.62 14.02
N LYS A 536 26.78 -35.51 13.51
CA LYS A 536 27.78 -36.58 13.54
C LYS A 536 28.24 -36.83 14.98
N LEU A 537 28.38 -38.10 15.36
CA LEU A 537 28.76 -38.48 16.74
C LEU A 537 30.23 -38.92 16.84
N ALA A 538 30.76 -39.60 15.82
CA ALA A 538 32.15 -40.03 15.76
C ALA A 538 33.00 -39.04 14.93
N ALA A 539 34.18 -38.66 15.43
CA ALA A 539 35.06 -37.71 14.73
C ALA A 539 35.68 -38.30 13.45
N GLU A 540 35.95 -39.60 13.47
CA GLU A 540 36.60 -40.36 12.39
C GLU A 540 35.68 -40.66 11.19
N GLU A 541 34.37 -40.48 11.34
CA GLU A 541 33.43 -40.66 10.24
C GLU A 541 33.48 -39.52 9.24
N ASP A 542 33.34 -39.84 7.96
CA ASP A 542 33.42 -38.85 6.90
C ASP A 542 32.17 -37.94 6.83
N GLY A 543 32.36 -36.69 6.41
CA GLY A 543 31.29 -35.70 6.24
C GLY A 543 31.09 -34.67 7.37
N PRO A 544 30.12 -33.75 7.21
CA PRO A 544 30.02 -32.52 8.00
C PRO A 544 29.53 -32.77 9.44
N LYS A 545 29.91 -31.87 10.36
CA LYS A 545 29.50 -31.90 11.79
C LYS A 545 27.98 -31.92 11.94
N TYR A 546 27.29 -31.04 11.21
CA TYR A 546 25.83 -31.02 11.07
C TYR A 546 25.44 -31.20 9.60
N LEU A 547 24.40 -32.00 9.36
CA LEU A 547 23.81 -32.22 8.05
C LEU A 547 22.30 -32.00 8.17
N ASN A 548 21.77 -31.02 7.44
CA ASN A 548 20.34 -30.75 7.42
C ASN A 548 19.68 -31.38 6.20
N SER A 549 18.36 -31.56 6.27
CA SER A 549 17.52 -31.83 5.10
C SER A 549 17.85 -30.85 3.95
N PRO A 550 17.82 -31.32 2.69
CA PRO A 550 17.95 -30.42 1.54
C PRO A 550 16.68 -29.59 1.39
N GLU A 551 16.73 -28.53 0.57
CA GLU A 551 15.51 -27.81 0.17
C GLU A 551 14.53 -28.80 -0.48
N SER A 552 13.26 -28.71 -0.08
CA SER A 552 12.19 -29.58 -0.58
C SER A 552 10.87 -28.78 -0.63
N PRO A 553 9.79 -29.33 -1.21
CA PRO A 553 8.49 -28.65 -1.21
C PRO A 553 8.00 -28.26 0.20
N ILE A 554 8.42 -28.99 1.24
CA ILE A 554 8.03 -28.77 2.64
C ILE A 554 9.15 -28.22 3.52
N PHE A 555 10.41 -28.23 3.07
CA PHE A 555 11.56 -27.80 3.86
C PHE A 555 12.26 -26.61 3.20
N HIS A 556 12.10 -25.43 3.81
CA HIS A 556 12.69 -24.16 3.34
C HIS A 556 13.60 -23.56 4.41
N LYS A 557 14.94 -23.69 4.28
CA LYS A 557 15.86 -23.29 5.36
C LYS A 557 15.79 -21.83 5.74
N GLY A 558 15.48 -20.94 4.79
CA GLY A 558 15.37 -19.49 5.03
C GLY A 558 14.10 -19.07 5.78
N ARG A 559 13.19 -20.01 6.05
CA ARG A 559 11.87 -19.76 6.68
C ARG A 559 11.60 -20.66 7.88
N LEU A 560 12.54 -21.51 8.27
CA LEU A 560 12.35 -22.49 9.36
C LEU A 560 13.26 -22.17 10.55
N LEU A 561 12.63 -22.01 11.71
CA LEU A 561 13.29 -21.83 12.99
C LEU A 561 13.02 -23.06 13.86
N TYR A 562 14.09 -23.73 14.28
CA TYR A 562 14.00 -24.85 15.21
C TYR A 562 13.52 -24.37 16.58
N GLY A 563 12.58 -25.12 17.17
CA GLY A 563 11.97 -24.81 18.47
C GLY A 563 10.83 -23.79 18.41
N LEU A 564 10.51 -23.25 17.23
CA LEU A 564 9.44 -22.25 17.08
C LEU A 564 8.06 -22.83 17.43
N ASP A 565 7.81 -24.10 17.14
CA ASP A 565 6.60 -24.83 17.51
C ASP A 565 6.37 -24.85 19.03
N LEU A 566 7.46 -24.97 19.80
CA LEU A 566 7.46 -24.93 21.26
C LEU A 566 7.40 -23.48 21.80
N ALA A 567 8.13 -22.57 21.15
CA ALA A 567 8.33 -21.21 21.63
C ALA A 567 7.17 -20.25 21.26
N LYS A 568 6.37 -20.53 20.22
CA LYS A 568 5.38 -19.58 19.67
C LYS A 568 4.45 -18.96 20.71
N ARG A 569 3.94 -19.78 21.64
CA ARG A 569 3.01 -19.34 22.68
C ARG A 569 3.70 -18.39 23.66
N GLU A 570 4.91 -18.73 24.06
CA GLU A 570 5.69 -17.95 25.02
C GLU A 570 6.27 -16.68 24.40
N ILE A 571 6.66 -16.71 23.13
CA ILE A 571 7.08 -15.53 22.36
C ILE A 571 5.92 -14.53 22.30
N SER A 572 4.72 -14.99 21.94
CA SER A 572 3.52 -14.15 21.89
C SER A 572 3.11 -13.63 23.28
N ARG A 573 3.19 -14.47 24.32
CA ARG A 573 2.85 -14.11 25.71
C ARG A 573 3.82 -13.09 26.32
N GLN A 574 5.13 -13.27 26.10
CA GLN A 574 6.18 -12.47 26.72
C GLN A 574 6.62 -11.27 25.88
N GLY A 575 6.29 -11.23 24.57
CA GLY A 575 6.80 -10.23 23.64
C GLY A 575 8.33 -10.31 23.47
N LYS A 576 8.92 -11.49 23.72
CA LYS A 576 10.37 -11.74 23.72
C LYS A 576 10.68 -12.97 22.88
N ALA A 577 11.62 -12.85 21.95
CA ALA A 577 12.19 -13.98 21.21
C ALA A 577 13.69 -14.04 21.46
N VAL A 578 14.23 -15.24 21.71
CA VAL A 578 15.67 -15.45 21.94
C VAL A 578 16.23 -16.27 20.79
N ILE A 579 17.20 -15.74 20.07
CA ILE A 579 17.83 -16.41 18.92
C ILE A 579 19.17 -16.96 19.38
N VAL A 580 19.33 -18.28 19.23
CA VAL A 580 20.54 -19.02 19.59
C VAL A 580 21.11 -19.75 18.37
N GLU A 581 22.36 -20.19 18.45
CA GLU A 581 23.09 -20.74 17.31
C GLU A 581 22.67 -22.17 16.93
N GLY A 582 22.49 -23.05 17.92
CA GLY A 582 22.34 -24.49 17.69
C GLY A 582 21.12 -25.15 18.32
N TYR A 583 20.86 -26.39 17.89
CA TYR A 583 19.79 -27.24 18.40
C TYR A 583 19.92 -27.51 19.91
N THR A 584 21.14 -27.75 20.40
CA THR A 584 21.42 -27.99 21.82
C THR A 584 21.22 -26.75 22.67
N ASP A 585 21.43 -25.57 22.11
CA ASP A 585 21.27 -24.30 22.81
C ASP A 585 19.80 -23.99 23.01
N VAL A 586 18.96 -24.26 22.01
CA VAL A 586 17.50 -24.19 22.16
C VAL A 586 17.05 -25.11 23.29
N MET A 587 17.52 -26.36 23.30
CA MET A 587 17.17 -27.30 24.37
C MET A 587 17.64 -26.80 25.75
N ALA A 588 18.87 -26.28 25.85
CA ALA A 588 19.43 -25.77 27.10
C ALA A 588 18.68 -24.53 27.61
N CYS A 589 18.31 -23.61 26.72
CA CYS A 589 17.51 -22.45 27.04
C CYS A 589 16.12 -22.83 27.55
N HIS A 590 15.42 -23.73 26.87
CA HIS A 590 14.09 -24.19 27.31
C HIS A 590 14.16 -24.88 28.67
N GLU A 591 15.17 -25.72 28.92
CA GLU A 591 15.40 -26.33 30.23
C GLU A 591 15.74 -25.31 31.32
N ALA A 592 16.41 -24.22 30.96
CA ALA A 592 16.69 -23.09 31.84
C ALA A 592 15.50 -22.14 32.07
N GLY A 593 14.31 -22.44 31.51
CA GLY A 593 13.12 -21.59 31.60
C GLY A 593 13.04 -20.46 30.57
N VAL A 594 14.04 -20.36 29.68
CA VAL A 594 14.04 -19.47 28.51
C VAL A 594 13.29 -20.15 27.36
N THR A 595 11.98 -20.33 27.54
CA THR A 595 11.08 -21.03 26.61
C THR A 595 10.80 -20.28 25.30
N THR A 596 11.37 -19.10 25.14
CA THR A 596 11.27 -18.24 23.94
C THR A 596 12.42 -18.44 22.97
N ALA A 597 13.32 -19.39 23.26
CA ALA A 597 14.51 -19.65 22.44
C ALA A 597 14.20 -20.44 21.17
N VAL A 598 14.80 -20.00 20.06
CA VAL A 598 14.73 -20.61 18.72
C VAL A 598 16.09 -20.52 18.02
N ALA A 599 16.35 -21.41 17.06
CA ALA A 599 17.60 -21.41 16.28
C ALA A 599 17.36 -21.56 14.78
N THR A 600 18.31 -21.11 13.98
CA THR A 600 18.29 -21.32 12.52
C THR A 600 18.71 -22.75 12.18
N CYS A 601 18.21 -23.27 11.06
CA CYS A 601 18.55 -24.63 10.61
C CYS A 601 19.83 -24.65 9.75
N GLY A 602 20.96 -24.21 10.33
CA GLY A 602 22.29 -24.21 9.68
C GLY A 602 22.43 -23.20 8.53
N THR A 603 21.80 -22.05 8.67
CA THR A 603 21.89 -20.90 7.75
C THR A 603 22.00 -19.62 8.57
N SER A 604 22.50 -18.53 8.00
CA SER A 604 22.45 -17.23 8.67
C SER A 604 21.01 -16.82 8.96
N PHE A 605 20.79 -16.18 10.10
CA PHE A 605 19.52 -15.51 10.39
C PHE A 605 19.28 -14.40 9.36
N GLY A 606 18.04 -14.25 8.88
CA GLY A 606 17.73 -13.39 7.74
C GLY A 606 16.30 -12.86 7.78
N GLU A 607 15.94 -12.05 6.77
CA GLU A 607 14.68 -11.30 6.75
C GLU A 607 13.43 -12.17 6.89
N ASP A 608 13.40 -13.31 6.21
CA ASP A 608 12.24 -14.20 6.21
C ASP A 608 12.02 -14.84 7.59
N HIS A 609 13.09 -15.13 8.34
CA HIS A 609 12.99 -15.55 9.74
C HIS A 609 12.42 -14.43 10.62
N LEU A 610 12.88 -13.19 10.42
CA LEU A 610 12.38 -12.06 11.20
C LEU A 610 10.92 -11.77 10.89
N LYS A 611 10.47 -11.87 9.64
CA LYS A 611 9.05 -11.72 9.27
C LYS A 611 8.16 -12.71 10.03
N ILE A 612 8.61 -13.94 10.24
CA ILE A 612 7.87 -14.95 11.01
C ILE A 612 7.80 -14.56 12.48
N LEU A 613 8.93 -14.16 13.08
CA LEU A 613 8.96 -13.74 14.48
C LEU A 613 8.16 -12.46 14.74
N ARG A 614 8.16 -11.50 13.79
CA ARG A 614 7.36 -10.27 13.86
C ARG A 614 5.88 -10.58 14.08
N ARG A 615 5.32 -11.51 13.29
CA ARG A 615 3.91 -11.91 13.43
C ARG A 615 3.57 -12.35 14.86
N MET A 616 4.51 -12.99 15.56
CA MET A 616 4.32 -13.47 16.92
C MET A 616 4.57 -12.39 17.98
N LEU A 617 5.46 -11.44 17.72
CA LEU A 617 5.84 -10.38 18.67
C LEU A 617 4.87 -9.18 18.70
N LEU A 618 3.96 -9.07 17.72
CA LEU A 618 2.97 -7.99 17.63
C LEU A 618 1.78 -8.15 18.59
N GLY A 619 1.68 -9.29 19.30
CA GLY A 619 0.50 -9.67 20.06
C GLY A 619 0.19 -8.84 21.31
N ARG A 620 1.21 -8.28 21.99
CA ARG A 620 1.05 -7.44 23.19
C ARG A 620 2.34 -6.67 23.45
N SER A 621 2.26 -5.35 23.58
CA SER A 621 2.67 -4.60 24.79
C SER A 621 2.88 -3.10 24.52
N ASN A 622 2.44 -2.26 25.46
CA ASN A 622 2.97 -0.89 25.65
C ASN A 622 4.45 -0.90 26.12
N HIS A 623 5.11 -2.06 26.10
CA HIS A 623 6.52 -2.30 26.40
C HIS A 623 7.11 -2.88 25.12
N GLY A 624 8.16 -2.25 24.58
CA GLY A 624 8.74 -2.64 23.30
C GLY A 624 9.05 -4.14 23.22
N SER A 625 8.71 -4.74 22.08
CA SER A 625 9.05 -6.12 21.78
C SER A 625 10.58 -6.31 21.82
N LYS A 626 11.05 -7.49 22.20
CA LYS A 626 12.48 -7.76 22.34
C LYS A 626 12.90 -8.97 21.53
N VAL A 627 13.85 -8.78 20.64
CA VAL A 627 14.57 -9.90 20.00
C VAL A 627 15.98 -9.91 20.56
N VAL A 628 16.32 -10.94 21.33
CA VAL A 628 17.62 -11.12 21.96
C VAL A 628 18.44 -12.12 21.16
N PHE A 629 19.61 -11.74 20.69
CA PHE A 629 20.56 -12.64 20.05
C PHE A 629 21.61 -13.08 21.06
N THR A 630 21.78 -14.38 21.25
CA THR A 630 22.90 -14.94 21.99
C THR A 630 23.98 -15.38 21.01
N PHE A 631 25.18 -14.85 21.14
CA PHE A 631 26.32 -15.29 20.34
C PHE A 631 27.32 -16.06 21.19
N ASP A 632 27.83 -17.16 20.64
CA ASP A 632 29.13 -17.69 21.00
C ASP A 632 30.10 -16.52 20.80
N GLY A 633 30.96 -16.19 21.77
CA GLY A 633 31.69 -14.91 21.84
C GLY A 633 32.70 -14.61 20.71
N ASP A 634 32.58 -15.20 19.53
CA ASP A 634 33.42 -15.00 18.37
C ASP A 634 33.09 -13.70 17.58
N LYS A 635 34.11 -13.17 16.91
CA LYS A 635 34.00 -11.94 16.11
C LYS A 635 33.23 -12.13 14.79
N ALA A 636 32.90 -13.37 14.42
CA ALA A 636 32.28 -13.71 13.15
C ALA A 636 30.74 -13.66 13.25
N GLY A 637 30.17 -14.25 14.29
CA GLY A 637 28.74 -14.20 14.61
C GLY A 637 28.27 -12.77 14.87
N GLN A 638 29.05 -12.00 15.63
CA GLN A 638 28.78 -10.57 15.85
C GLN A 638 28.71 -9.78 14.53
N LYS A 639 29.65 -10.01 13.59
CA LYS A 639 29.66 -9.31 12.29
C LYS A 639 28.49 -9.72 11.39
N ALA A 640 28.09 -10.99 11.41
CA ALA A 640 26.97 -11.49 10.62
C ALA A 640 25.65 -10.87 11.09
N ALA A 641 25.44 -10.75 12.40
CA ALA A 641 24.28 -10.09 12.98
C ALA A 641 24.24 -8.60 12.63
N VAL A 642 25.34 -7.88 12.82
CA VAL A 642 25.42 -6.45 12.45
C VAL A 642 25.05 -6.23 10.98
N ARG A 643 25.49 -7.12 10.09
CA ARG A 643 25.16 -7.03 8.67
C ARG A 643 23.68 -7.31 8.38
N ALA A 644 23.12 -8.35 8.98
CA ALA A 644 21.69 -8.68 8.83
C ALA A 644 20.78 -7.55 9.32
N PHE A 645 21.18 -6.83 10.38
CA PHE A 645 20.40 -5.72 10.94
C PHE A 645 20.62 -4.37 10.28
N ALA A 646 21.79 -4.12 9.69
CA ALA A 646 22.07 -2.87 8.97
C ALA A 646 21.24 -2.72 7.70
N GLU A 647 20.81 -3.82 7.10
CA GLU A 647 19.96 -3.83 5.89
C GLU A 647 18.47 -3.63 6.23
N GLU A 648 18.08 -3.78 7.50
CA GLU A 648 16.69 -3.81 7.93
C GLU A 648 16.24 -2.57 8.72
N HIS A 649 15.39 -1.78 8.07
CA HIS A 649 15.15 -0.39 8.44
C HIS A 649 14.05 -0.13 9.50
N GLY A 650 13.46 -1.18 10.08
CA GLY A 650 12.24 -1.09 10.90
C GLY A 650 12.36 -1.48 12.38
N PHE A 651 13.42 -2.16 12.84
CA PHE A 651 13.41 -2.85 14.15
C PHE A 651 14.66 -2.68 15.03
N THR A 652 15.58 -1.79 14.65
CA THR A 652 16.91 -1.73 15.27
C THR A 652 16.91 -1.20 16.72
N SER A 653 15.84 -0.53 17.18
CA SER A 653 15.67 -0.10 18.58
C SER A 653 15.14 -1.18 19.53
N GLU A 654 14.66 -2.30 18.99
CA GLU A 654 14.02 -3.42 19.73
C GLU A 654 14.85 -4.71 19.68
N THR A 655 16.06 -4.62 19.12
CA THR A 655 17.02 -5.73 19.00
C THR A 655 18.09 -5.63 20.08
N PHE A 656 18.35 -6.74 20.77
CA PHE A 656 19.28 -6.88 21.88
C PHE A 656 20.29 -7.98 21.60
N VAL A 657 21.44 -7.87 22.22
CA VAL A 657 22.55 -8.81 22.11
C VAL A 657 22.99 -9.22 23.50
N ALA A 658 23.10 -10.53 23.71
CA ALA A 658 23.67 -11.15 24.89
C ALA A 658 24.93 -11.92 24.47
N VAL A 659 26.06 -11.62 25.11
CA VAL A 659 27.33 -12.33 24.87
C VAL A 659 27.89 -12.73 26.22
N GLN A 660 28.23 -14.00 26.38
CA GLN A 660 28.90 -14.47 27.58
C GLN A 660 30.38 -14.09 27.54
N PRO A 661 30.94 -13.44 28.59
CA PRO A 661 32.34 -12.99 28.59
C PRO A 661 33.36 -14.11 28.33
N ASP A 662 33.08 -15.32 28.82
CA ASP A 662 33.95 -16.49 28.66
C ASP A 662 33.79 -17.18 27.30
N GLY A 663 32.91 -16.66 26.43
CA GLY A 663 32.63 -17.21 25.10
C GLY A 663 31.83 -18.51 25.08
N LEU A 664 31.29 -18.94 26.22
CA LEU A 664 30.47 -20.16 26.33
C LEU A 664 29.13 -20.00 25.61
N ASP A 665 28.71 -21.04 24.89
CA ASP A 665 27.36 -21.15 24.32
C ASP A 665 26.32 -21.42 25.44
N PRO A 666 25.01 -21.24 25.20
CA PRO A 666 23.99 -21.50 26.22
C PRO A 666 24.00 -22.94 26.78
N CYS A 667 24.42 -23.93 25.99
CA CYS A 667 24.52 -25.31 26.44
C CYS A 667 25.65 -25.50 27.45
N ASP A 668 26.86 -25.04 27.12
CA ASP A 668 28.06 -25.11 27.93
C ASP A 668 27.95 -24.20 29.16
N LEU A 669 27.33 -23.02 29.02
CA LEU A 669 27.03 -22.11 30.13
C LEU A 669 26.12 -22.79 31.16
N ARG A 670 25.06 -23.49 30.70
CA ARG A 670 24.18 -24.25 31.60
C ARG A 670 24.92 -25.37 32.33
N LEU A 671 25.85 -26.04 31.66
CA LEU A 671 26.62 -27.14 32.24
C LEU A 671 27.61 -26.66 33.30
N GLN A 672 28.30 -25.55 33.03
CA GLN A 672 29.36 -25.05 33.91
C GLN A 672 28.82 -24.18 35.06
N HIS A 673 27.80 -23.37 34.79
CA HIS A 673 27.30 -22.35 35.72
C HIS A 673 25.83 -22.53 36.12
N GLY A 674 25.16 -23.56 35.60
CA GLY A 674 23.77 -23.90 35.92
C GLY A 674 22.72 -23.16 35.07
N PRO A 675 21.45 -23.56 35.17
CA PRO A 675 20.36 -23.01 34.35
C PRO A 675 20.11 -21.52 34.60
N GLN A 676 20.27 -21.04 35.84
CA GLN A 676 20.08 -19.62 36.16
C GLN A 676 21.03 -18.71 35.37
N ALA A 677 22.27 -19.15 35.13
CA ALA A 677 23.24 -18.37 34.36
C ALA A 677 22.79 -18.10 32.91
N VAL A 678 22.04 -19.04 32.31
CA VAL A 678 21.47 -18.85 30.96
C VAL A 678 20.34 -17.83 30.98
N ALA A 679 19.49 -17.83 32.01
CA ALA A 679 18.45 -16.82 32.17
C ALA A 679 19.06 -15.43 32.41
N ASP A 680 20.07 -15.34 33.29
CA ASP A 680 20.79 -14.11 33.61
C ASP A 680 21.51 -13.54 32.38
N LEU A 681 22.09 -14.39 31.52
CA LEU A 681 22.69 -13.98 30.24
C LEU A 681 21.67 -13.27 29.35
N VAL A 682 20.46 -13.85 29.21
CA VAL A 682 19.40 -13.29 28.36
C VAL A 682 18.80 -12.01 28.96
N ASP A 683 18.64 -11.95 30.28
CA ASP A 683 18.10 -10.77 30.96
C ASP A 683 19.12 -9.61 31.02
N GLY A 684 20.41 -9.92 31.02
CA GLY A 684 21.52 -8.96 30.89
C GLY A 684 21.79 -8.46 29.47
N ALA A 685 20.94 -8.80 28.48
CA ALA A 685 21.13 -8.42 27.10
C ALA A 685 21.17 -6.89 26.91
N SER A 686 22.14 -6.42 26.13
CA SER A 686 22.35 -5.00 25.82
C SER A 686 21.73 -4.62 24.48
N PRO A 687 21.23 -3.39 24.28
CA PRO A 687 20.75 -2.94 22.97
C PRO A 687 21.82 -3.09 21.89
N LEU A 688 21.42 -3.48 20.67
CA LEU A 688 22.34 -3.76 19.56
C LEU A 688 23.25 -2.58 19.24
N TYR A 689 22.72 -1.36 19.13
CA TYR A 689 23.53 -0.16 18.86
C TYR A 689 24.51 0.15 19.98
N GLU A 690 24.11 0.00 21.24
CA GLU A 690 25.01 0.18 22.37
C GLU A 690 26.17 -0.79 22.31
N PHE A 691 25.88 -2.07 22.11
CA PHE A 691 26.88 -3.12 21.99
C PHE A 691 27.87 -2.84 20.85
N MET A 692 27.38 -2.49 19.66
CA MET A 692 28.23 -2.18 18.50
C MET A 692 29.15 -0.99 18.77
N ILE A 693 28.61 0.10 19.31
CA ILE A 693 29.40 1.31 19.55
C ILE A 693 30.47 1.05 20.62
N ARG A 694 30.11 0.38 21.73
CA ARG A 694 31.06 0.04 22.79
C ARG A 694 32.18 -0.87 22.28
N ASN A 695 31.85 -1.91 21.52
CA ASN A 695 32.85 -2.81 20.95
C ASN A 695 33.81 -2.08 19.98
N ILE A 696 33.31 -1.12 19.19
CA ILE A 696 34.17 -0.26 18.37
C ILE A 696 35.09 0.59 19.26
N VAL A 697 34.54 1.25 20.27
CA VAL A 697 35.25 2.17 21.16
C VAL A 697 36.33 1.45 21.99
N GLU A 698 36.05 0.24 22.50
CA GLU A 698 36.99 -0.62 23.22
C GLU A 698 38.22 -1.02 22.39
N GLY A 699 38.10 -0.99 21.06
CA GLY A 699 39.21 -1.26 20.14
C GLY A 699 40.26 -0.13 20.05
N TYR A 700 40.04 1.02 20.70
CA TYR A 700 40.92 2.19 20.61
C TYR A 700 41.42 2.64 21.99
N ASP A 701 42.61 3.25 22.00
CA ASP A 701 43.17 3.87 23.21
C ASP A 701 42.55 5.25 23.47
N LEU A 702 41.65 5.32 24.45
CA LEU A 702 40.96 6.55 24.83
C LEU A 702 41.80 7.47 25.75
N SER A 703 43.03 7.11 26.10
CA SER A 703 43.91 7.97 26.88
C SER A 703 44.55 9.08 26.03
N SER A 704 44.62 8.91 24.71
CA SER A 704 45.17 9.87 23.76
C SER A 704 44.08 10.66 23.00
N ALA A 705 44.38 11.89 22.61
CA ALA A 705 43.46 12.71 21.83
C ALA A 705 43.22 12.11 20.43
N GLU A 706 44.29 11.62 19.80
CA GLU A 706 44.25 10.94 18.50
C GLU A 706 43.40 9.67 18.55
N GLY A 707 43.53 8.88 19.62
CA GLY A 707 42.75 7.66 19.83
C GLY A 707 41.26 7.94 20.03
N ARG A 708 40.89 8.99 20.78
CA ARG A 708 39.49 9.43 20.94
C ARG A 708 38.88 9.89 19.61
N ILE A 709 39.62 10.63 18.79
CA ILE A 709 39.14 11.08 17.47
C ILE A 709 39.02 9.90 16.49
N ALA A 710 39.97 8.95 16.51
CA ALA A 710 39.88 7.75 15.69
C ALA A 710 38.68 6.87 16.08
N ALA A 711 38.41 6.71 17.38
CA ALA A 711 37.24 6.01 17.90
C ALA A 711 35.93 6.72 17.50
N LEU A 712 35.87 8.05 17.59
CA LEU A 712 34.75 8.85 17.11
C LEU A 712 34.48 8.62 15.62
N ASP A 713 35.51 8.68 14.79
CA ASP A 713 35.39 8.50 13.33
C ASP A 713 34.94 7.08 12.95
N ALA A 714 35.29 6.07 13.75
CA ALA A 714 34.86 4.69 13.56
C ALA A 714 33.42 4.44 14.04
N ALA A 715 33.00 5.07 15.15
CA ALA A 715 31.67 4.88 15.74
C ALA A 715 30.59 5.79 15.12
N ALA A 716 30.96 6.98 14.64
CA ALA A 716 30.03 7.96 14.07
C ALA A 716 29.16 7.43 12.91
N PRO A 717 29.65 6.58 11.98
CA PRO A 717 28.81 5.95 10.95
C PRO A 717 27.67 5.09 11.52
N VAL A 718 27.92 4.37 12.62
CA VAL A 718 26.91 3.51 13.27
C VAL A 718 25.83 4.35 13.94
N VAL A 719 26.20 5.45 14.58
CA VAL A 719 25.21 6.40 15.14
C VAL A 719 24.44 7.09 14.01
N ALA A 720 25.11 7.44 12.90
CA ALA A 720 24.49 8.10 11.76
C ALA A 720 23.47 7.22 11.02
N SER A 721 23.59 5.89 11.08
CA SER A 721 22.63 4.97 10.45
C SER A 721 21.30 4.84 11.21
N ILE A 722 21.22 5.33 12.45
CA ILE A 722 19.99 5.31 13.26
C ILE A 722 18.98 6.29 12.65
N ARG A 723 17.82 5.81 12.18
CA ARG A 723 16.79 6.64 11.55
C ARG A 723 16.06 7.55 12.54
N ASP A 724 15.66 7.00 13.68
CA ASP A 724 14.96 7.75 14.73
C ASP A 724 15.85 8.86 15.28
N GLU A 725 15.38 10.11 15.16
CA GLU A 725 16.16 11.29 15.55
C GLU A 725 16.41 11.36 17.05
N GLY A 726 15.44 10.97 17.88
CA GLY A 726 15.57 10.98 19.34
C GLY A 726 16.56 9.94 19.83
N VAL A 727 16.48 8.72 19.30
CA VAL A 727 17.41 7.62 19.60
C VAL A 727 18.82 7.97 19.11
N ARG A 728 18.95 8.49 17.88
CA ARG A 728 20.23 8.94 17.32
C ARG A 728 20.89 10.02 18.16
N LEU A 729 20.12 11.03 18.58
CA LEU A 729 20.59 12.10 19.46
C LEU A 729 21.09 11.54 20.81
N THR A 730 20.35 10.59 21.38
CA THR A 730 20.71 9.94 22.66
C THR A 730 22.02 9.16 22.53
N TYR A 731 22.18 8.35 21.48
CA TYR A 731 23.43 7.63 21.23
C TYR A 731 24.60 8.55 20.87
N GLY A 732 24.35 9.68 20.20
CA GLY A 732 25.38 10.70 19.98
C GLY A 732 25.89 11.31 21.27
N LYS A 733 25.01 11.58 22.25
CA LYS A 733 25.39 12.05 23.59
C LYS A 733 26.12 10.97 24.39
N ASN A 734 25.66 9.71 24.31
CA ASN A 734 26.35 8.60 24.96
C ASN A 734 27.74 8.38 24.38
N LEU A 735 27.91 8.54 23.06
CA LEU A 735 29.21 8.45 22.39
C LEU A 735 30.18 9.52 22.90
N ASP A 736 29.74 10.78 23.06
CA ASP A 736 30.56 11.83 23.68
C ASP A 736 31.02 11.44 25.09
N ARG A 737 30.11 10.89 25.90
CA ARG A 737 30.41 10.41 27.26
C ARG A 737 31.39 9.23 27.27
N TRP A 738 31.21 8.25 26.39
CA TRP A 738 32.09 7.09 26.29
C TRP A 738 33.50 7.45 25.83
N LEU A 739 33.62 8.44 24.93
CA LEU A 739 34.92 8.93 24.45
C LEU A 739 35.58 9.92 25.41
N GLY A 740 34.81 10.55 26.30
CA GLY A 740 35.32 11.57 27.23
C GLY A 740 35.78 12.85 26.52
N LEU A 741 35.14 13.23 25.41
CA LEU A 741 35.45 14.46 24.66
C LEU A 741 34.83 15.70 25.31
N MET A 742 33.69 15.54 25.99
CA MET A 742 32.93 16.62 26.65
C MET A 742 32.54 17.76 25.69
N ASP A 743 32.32 17.43 24.41
CA ASP A 743 31.84 18.36 23.38
C ASP A 743 30.78 17.67 22.53
N GLU A 744 29.56 17.59 23.10
CA GLU A 744 28.38 17.03 22.42
C GLU A 744 28.15 17.68 21.05
N SER A 745 28.42 18.98 20.92
CA SER A 745 28.19 19.72 19.68
C SER A 745 29.12 19.27 18.56
N PHE A 746 30.38 18.98 18.90
CA PHE A 746 31.38 18.45 17.99
C PHE A 746 31.05 17.02 17.56
N VAL A 747 30.73 16.15 18.52
CA VAL A 747 30.34 14.75 18.25
C VAL A 747 29.11 14.68 17.35
N LEU A 748 28.05 15.43 17.66
CA LEU A 748 26.83 15.47 16.85
C LEU A 748 27.06 16.06 15.46
N ARG A 749 27.96 17.03 15.32
CA ARG A 749 28.37 17.56 14.00
C ARG A 749 29.11 16.50 13.20
N ARG A 750 30.00 15.74 13.85
CA ARG A 750 30.75 14.65 13.22
C ARG A 750 29.81 13.54 12.75
N VAL A 751 28.88 13.10 13.59
CA VAL A 751 27.82 12.14 13.21
C VAL A 751 27.01 12.65 12.00
N ARG A 752 26.61 13.93 11.99
CA ARG A 752 25.87 14.52 10.86
C ARG A 752 26.66 14.52 9.55
N GLN A 753 27.99 14.69 9.59
CA GLN A 753 28.84 14.59 8.39
C GLN A 753 28.82 13.20 7.74
N HIS A 754 28.52 12.15 8.51
CA HIS A 754 28.39 10.78 8.00
C HIS A 754 26.99 10.45 7.47
N MET A 755 25.96 11.26 7.78
CA MET A 755 24.60 11.06 7.25
C MET A 755 24.49 11.32 5.73
N GLY A 756 25.46 12.03 5.14
CA GLY A 756 25.50 12.35 3.70
C GLY A 756 26.52 11.56 2.88
N ARG A 757 27.17 10.52 3.45
CA ARG A 757 28.35 9.85 2.86
C ARG A 757 28.18 8.35 2.58
N GLY A 758 26.98 7.92 2.18
CA GLY A 758 26.74 6.57 1.69
C GLY A 758 27.21 6.37 0.24
N LYS A 759 28.42 5.81 0.08
CA LYS A 759 29.16 5.36 -1.13
C LYS A 759 30.17 6.36 -1.73
N GLY A 760 31.46 6.07 -1.51
CA GLY A 760 32.61 6.67 -2.17
C GLY A 760 33.85 6.72 -1.24
N SER A 761 34.78 5.78 -1.42
CA SER A 761 36.00 5.57 -0.62
C SER A 761 37.09 6.64 -0.80
N GLY A 762 37.80 6.98 0.30
CA GLY A 762 39.26 7.26 0.31
C GLY A 762 39.78 8.73 0.28
N ARG A 763 40.10 9.29 1.48
CA ARG A 763 41.21 10.19 1.96
C ARG A 763 42.03 11.11 0.98
N PRO A 764 42.80 12.14 1.47
CA PRO A 764 42.53 13.25 2.41
C PRO A 764 43.17 14.63 2.01
N GLY A 765 42.79 15.73 2.68
CA GLY A 765 43.68 16.90 2.93
C GLY A 765 43.35 18.25 2.23
N PRO A 766 43.73 19.41 2.82
CA PRO A 766 42.99 20.68 2.74
C PRO A 766 43.69 21.80 1.95
N GLN A 767 42.96 22.83 1.47
CA GLN A 767 43.35 24.26 1.61
C GLN A 767 42.35 25.29 1.04
N ALA A 768 42.21 26.36 1.83
CA ALA A 768 41.83 27.77 1.61
C ALA A 768 41.05 28.26 0.37
N SER A 769 40.02 29.06 0.64
CA SER A 769 39.24 29.88 -0.30
C SER A 769 40.02 31.05 -0.92
N PRO A 770 39.58 31.53 -2.11
CA PRO A 770 39.15 32.93 -2.20
C PRO A 770 37.88 33.18 -3.10
N VAL A 771 37.05 34.12 -2.63
CA VAL A 771 36.14 35.15 -3.24
C VAL A 771 35.49 34.92 -4.64
N PRO A 772 34.20 35.28 -4.85
CA PRO A 772 33.30 34.61 -5.80
C PRO A 772 33.15 35.27 -7.19
N THR A 773 32.94 34.43 -8.20
CA THR A 773 32.25 34.74 -9.48
C THR A 773 30.98 33.90 -9.59
N PRO A 774 29.89 34.40 -10.23
CA PRO A 774 28.65 33.66 -10.37
C PRO A 774 28.79 32.65 -11.51
N ASP A 775 29.37 31.48 -11.25
CA ASP A 775 29.32 30.35 -12.17
C ASP A 775 29.30 28.99 -11.45
N ALA A 776 28.23 28.24 -11.73
CA ALA A 776 28.14 26.78 -11.82
C ALA A 776 28.88 25.88 -10.79
N GLN A 777 29.02 26.26 -9.52
CA GLN A 777 29.50 25.35 -8.48
C GLN A 777 28.36 24.99 -7.50
N SER A 778 27.88 23.75 -7.64
CA SER A 778 26.87 23.07 -6.82
C SER A 778 25.47 23.70 -6.78
N ALA A 779 24.67 23.46 -7.82
CA ALA A 779 23.21 23.58 -7.68
C ALA A 779 22.67 22.26 -7.05
N PRO A 780 21.87 22.31 -5.97
CA PRO A 780 21.27 21.12 -5.38
C PRO A 780 20.02 20.76 -6.19
N TYR A 781 20.18 20.01 -7.27
CA TYR A 781 19.05 19.36 -7.93
C TYR A 781 19.15 17.86 -7.72
N ASP A 782 18.00 17.24 -7.39
CA ASP A 782 17.95 15.80 -7.19
C ASP A 782 18.05 15.10 -8.54
N LEU A 783 19.12 14.34 -8.76
CA LEU A 783 19.29 13.53 -9.97
C LEU A 783 18.27 12.39 -10.06
N ARG A 784 17.48 12.14 -9.00
CA ARG A 784 16.35 11.20 -8.99
C ARG A 784 15.03 11.88 -9.39
N ASP A 785 15.01 13.21 -9.58
CA ASP A 785 13.81 13.90 -10.06
C ASP A 785 13.55 13.49 -11.53
N PRO A 786 12.37 12.89 -11.84
CA PRO A 786 12.05 12.43 -13.19
C PRO A 786 12.08 13.55 -14.25
N SER A 787 11.80 14.80 -13.88
CA SER A 787 11.82 15.94 -14.81
C SER A 787 13.25 16.34 -15.18
N VAL A 788 14.15 16.38 -14.19
CA VAL A 788 15.58 16.63 -14.36
C VAL A 788 16.24 15.52 -15.17
N GLN A 789 15.86 14.26 -14.92
CA GLN A 789 16.31 13.13 -15.71
C GLN A 789 15.88 13.26 -17.17
N ARG A 790 14.61 13.59 -17.45
CA ARG A 790 14.11 13.79 -18.83
C ARG A 790 14.84 14.91 -19.57
N GLU A 791 15.03 16.06 -18.94
CA GLU A 791 15.83 17.16 -19.52
C GLU A 791 17.25 16.70 -19.88
N ARG A 792 17.88 15.93 -18.98
CA ARG A 792 19.23 15.38 -19.20
C ARG A 792 19.25 14.36 -20.34
N GLN A 793 18.25 13.49 -20.44
CA GLN A 793 18.15 12.50 -21.53
C GLN A 793 17.95 13.20 -22.89
N ALA A 794 17.14 14.26 -22.96
CA ALA A 794 16.99 15.05 -24.18
C ALA A 794 18.31 15.70 -24.63
N LEU A 795 19.10 16.21 -23.69
CA LEU A 795 20.44 16.74 -23.98
C LEU A 795 21.41 15.66 -24.45
N LYS A 796 21.36 14.45 -23.88
CA LYS A 796 22.17 13.32 -24.37
C LYS A 796 21.83 12.96 -25.81
N VAL A 797 20.55 12.92 -26.17
CA VAL A 797 20.12 12.65 -27.56
C VAL A 797 20.58 13.77 -28.49
N ALA A 798 20.44 15.04 -28.08
CA ALA A 798 20.90 16.20 -28.86
C ALA A 798 22.42 16.24 -29.09
N VAL A 799 23.21 15.79 -28.11
CA VAL A 799 24.68 15.77 -28.19
C VAL A 799 25.21 14.53 -28.93
N LYS A 800 24.63 13.34 -28.70
CA LYS A 800 25.13 12.06 -29.24
C LYS A 800 24.53 11.69 -30.59
N HIS A 801 23.27 12.08 -30.81
CA HIS A 801 22.49 11.71 -31.99
C HIS A 801 21.71 12.93 -32.52
N PRO A 802 22.41 14.00 -32.98
CA PRO A 802 21.75 15.22 -33.46
C PRO A 802 20.75 14.95 -34.59
N ASN A 803 21.00 13.94 -35.43
CA ASN A 803 20.09 13.52 -36.49
C ASN A 803 18.71 13.03 -36.00
N LEU A 804 18.64 12.46 -34.79
CA LEU A 804 17.40 11.97 -34.18
C LEU A 804 16.69 13.06 -33.36
N ALA A 805 17.42 14.07 -32.90
CA ALA A 805 16.90 15.19 -32.11
C ALA A 805 16.19 16.27 -32.97
N ARG A 806 15.49 15.86 -34.04
CA ARG A 806 14.75 16.80 -34.90
C ARG A 806 13.69 17.51 -34.06
N GLY A 807 13.69 18.84 -34.11
CA GLY A 807 12.81 19.66 -33.27
C GLY A 807 13.42 20.11 -31.94
N PHE A 808 14.62 19.67 -31.55
CA PHE A 808 15.27 20.14 -30.31
C PHE A 808 15.46 21.67 -30.29
N ASP A 809 15.77 22.28 -31.45
CA ASP A 809 15.98 23.74 -31.58
C ASP A 809 14.76 24.58 -31.22
N THR A 810 13.59 23.94 -31.17
CA THR A 810 12.33 24.59 -30.83
C THR A 810 12.04 24.61 -29.32
N LEU A 811 12.95 24.06 -28.50
CA LEU A 811 12.98 24.24 -27.03
C LEU A 811 13.66 25.57 -26.67
N THR A 812 13.25 26.14 -25.55
CA THR A 812 13.69 27.44 -25.01
C THR A 812 14.24 27.31 -23.59
N ASP A 813 14.92 28.35 -23.10
CA ASP A 813 15.47 28.40 -21.75
C ASP A 813 14.38 28.18 -20.67
N GLU A 814 13.14 28.57 -20.97
CA GLU A 814 11.97 28.39 -20.12
C GLU A 814 11.51 26.94 -20.00
N ASP A 815 11.92 26.05 -20.92
CA ASP A 815 11.55 24.64 -20.92
C ASP A 815 12.39 23.82 -19.94
N PHE A 816 13.61 24.26 -19.65
CA PHE A 816 14.54 23.60 -18.74
C PHE A 816 14.47 24.20 -17.33
N THR A 817 14.51 23.35 -16.30
CA THR A 817 14.50 23.75 -14.89
C THR A 817 15.91 23.94 -14.33
N VAL A 818 16.88 23.19 -14.85
CA VAL A 818 18.25 23.16 -14.35
C VAL A 818 19.13 24.20 -15.06
N PRO A 819 19.82 25.12 -14.34
CA PRO A 819 20.70 26.12 -14.95
C PRO A 819 21.79 25.52 -15.86
N GLN A 820 22.37 24.38 -15.47
CA GLN A 820 23.37 23.66 -16.26
C GLN A 820 22.80 23.13 -17.58
N HIS A 821 21.52 22.72 -17.62
CA HIS A 821 20.88 22.25 -18.84
C HIS A 821 20.60 23.41 -19.81
N ARG A 822 20.17 24.57 -19.28
CA ARG A 822 20.01 25.81 -20.07
C ARG A 822 21.33 26.26 -20.72
N ALA A 823 22.43 26.17 -19.98
CA ALA A 823 23.75 26.53 -20.50
C ALA A 823 24.15 25.66 -21.72
N VAL A 824 23.81 24.36 -21.70
CA VAL A 824 24.07 23.47 -22.86
C VAL A 824 23.12 23.78 -24.02
N LEU A 825 21.85 24.09 -23.77
CA LEU A 825 20.91 24.54 -24.80
C LEU A 825 21.42 25.81 -25.52
N GLN A 826 21.90 26.80 -24.75
CA GLN A 826 22.46 28.03 -25.29
C GLN A 826 23.71 27.74 -26.14
N LEU A 827 24.60 26.88 -25.65
CA LEU A 827 25.80 26.45 -26.38
C LEU A 827 25.45 25.77 -27.72
N ILE A 828 24.43 24.89 -27.74
CA ILE A 828 23.95 24.25 -28.97
C ILE A 828 23.42 25.31 -29.96
N ARG A 829 22.69 26.31 -29.49
CA ARG A 829 22.16 27.40 -30.33
C ARG A 829 23.26 28.29 -30.90
N GLU A 830 24.27 28.62 -30.11
CA GLU A 830 25.42 29.42 -30.55
C GLU A 830 26.23 28.73 -31.66
N GLN A 831 26.21 27.40 -31.71
CA GLN A 831 26.80 26.61 -32.79
C GLN A 831 25.87 26.40 -34.00
N GLY A 832 24.75 27.13 -34.08
CA GLY A 832 23.81 27.06 -35.20
C GLY A 832 22.63 26.09 -35.01
N GLY A 833 22.48 25.50 -33.81
CA GLY A 833 21.42 24.54 -33.49
C GLY A 833 21.66 23.16 -34.08
N ILE A 834 20.78 22.21 -33.72
CA ILE A 834 20.79 20.85 -34.27
C ILE A 834 20.58 20.84 -35.78
N ALA A 835 19.74 21.74 -36.31
CA ALA A 835 19.53 21.89 -37.75
C ALA A 835 20.79 22.35 -38.52
N GLY A 836 21.75 22.98 -37.84
CA GLY A 836 23.01 23.44 -38.40
C GLY A 836 24.13 22.38 -38.43
N VAL A 837 23.89 21.18 -37.89
CA VAL A 837 24.91 20.13 -37.77
C VAL A 837 25.19 19.49 -39.13
N THR A 838 26.38 19.73 -39.67
CA THR A 838 26.85 19.16 -40.95
C THR A 838 27.64 17.86 -40.78
N ASP A 839 28.31 17.70 -39.64
CA ASP A 839 29.06 16.50 -39.29
C ASP A 839 28.65 15.99 -37.89
N PRO A 840 27.73 15.01 -37.82
CA PRO A 840 27.26 14.43 -36.56
C PRO A 840 28.35 13.73 -35.74
N GLU A 841 29.42 13.22 -36.37
CA GLU A 841 30.47 12.47 -35.66
C GLU A 841 31.42 13.40 -34.87
N SER A 842 31.66 14.61 -35.38
CA SER A 842 32.46 15.62 -34.69
C SER A 842 31.64 16.58 -33.81
N TRP A 843 30.31 16.53 -33.87
CA TRP A 843 29.40 17.46 -33.17
C TRP A 843 29.68 17.59 -31.66
N ALA A 844 29.84 16.48 -30.95
CA ALA A 844 30.10 16.50 -29.52
C ALA A 844 31.47 17.13 -29.18
N LEU A 845 32.46 16.99 -30.06
CA LEU A 845 33.77 17.64 -29.92
C LEU A 845 33.66 19.15 -30.18
N THR A 846 32.91 19.56 -31.19
CA THR A 846 32.62 20.96 -31.50
C THR A 846 31.95 21.66 -30.32
N LEU A 847 30.92 21.06 -29.72
CA LEU A 847 30.26 21.60 -28.52
C LEU A 847 31.21 21.68 -27.32
N ARG A 848 32.05 20.65 -27.11
CA ARG A 848 33.03 20.63 -26.03
C ARG A 848 34.06 21.75 -26.18
N ASP A 849 34.57 21.96 -27.40
CA ASP A 849 35.62 22.95 -27.67
C ASP A 849 35.06 24.38 -27.65
N ALA A 850 33.76 24.55 -27.94
CA ALA A 850 33.04 25.81 -27.81
C ALA A 850 32.61 26.14 -26.36
N ALA A 851 32.72 25.21 -25.41
CA ALA A 851 32.26 25.42 -24.03
C ALA A 851 33.08 26.53 -23.32
N PRO A 852 32.42 27.51 -22.66
CA PRO A 852 33.10 28.70 -22.16
C PRO A 852 34.00 28.47 -20.93
N ASN A 853 33.81 27.37 -20.19
CA ASN A 853 34.64 27.02 -19.04
C ASN A 853 34.82 25.50 -18.89
N ASP A 854 35.80 25.09 -18.06
CA ASP A 854 36.15 23.68 -17.84
C ASP A 854 34.99 22.87 -17.26
N VAL A 855 34.12 23.50 -16.45
CA VAL A 855 32.96 22.85 -15.84
C VAL A 855 31.91 22.45 -16.89
N GLN A 856 31.61 23.34 -17.84
CA GLN A 856 30.69 23.07 -18.94
C GLN A 856 31.33 22.12 -19.96
N ARG A 857 32.64 22.20 -20.17
CA ARG A 857 33.40 21.26 -21.00
C ARG A 857 33.30 19.84 -20.46
N ASP A 858 33.48 19.65 -19.16
CA ASP A 858 33.31 18.36 -18.49
C ASP A 858 31.85 17.87 -18.51
N PHE A 859 30.89 18.80 -18.46
CA PHE A 859 29.47 18.45 -18.51
C PHE A 859 29.04 17.97 -19.90
N VAL A 860 29.42 18.68 -20.97
CA VAL A 860 29.20 18.26 -22.36
C VAL A 860 29.91 16.94 -22.66
N THR A 861 31.15 16.78 -22.19
CA THR A 861 31.90 15.52 -22.33
C THR A 861 31.16 14.36 -21.67
N ARG A 862 30.62 14.54 -20.46
CA ARG A 862 29.80 13.53 -19.77
C ARG A 862 28.53 13.20 -20.54
N LEU A 863 27.81 14.18 -21.06
CA LEU A 863 26.61 13.95 -21.87
C LEU A 863 26.92 13.16 -23.15
N GLY A 864 28.11 13.34 -23.74
CA GLY A 864 28.58 12.59 -24.90
C GLY A 864 28.90 11.11 -24.63
N VAL A 865 29.29 10.76 -23.40
CA VAL A 865 29.69 9.37 -23.04
C VAL A 865 28.63 8.61 -22.24
N GLU A 866 27.77 9.30 -21.49
CA GLU A 866 26.74 8.68 -20.66
C GLU A 866 25.76 7.85 -21.54
N PRO A 867 25.34 6.66 -21.07
CA PRO A 867 24.30 5.90 -21.76
C PRO A 867 22.97 6.68 -21.72
N ILE A 868 22.20 6.55 -22.81
CA ILE A 868 20.81 7.00 -22.88
C ILE A 868 19.98 5.91 -22.22
N GLU A 869 19.21 6.26 -21.19
CA GLU A 869 18.46 5.28 -20.40
C GLU A 869 17.05 5.12 -20.99
N PHE A 870 16.85 4.06 -21.76
CA PHE A 870 15.60 3.77 -22.45
C PHE A 870 15.42 2.26 -22.65
N TYR A 871 14.16 1.79 -22.68
CA TYR A 871 13.76 0.44 -23.01
C TYR A 871 13.14 0.42 -24.42
N GLY A 872 13.92 0.08 -25.45
CA GLY A 872 13.47 -0.01 -26.84
C GLY A 872 14.54 0.42 -27.85
N GLU A 873 14.16 0.59 -29.12
CA GLU A 873 15.01 1.17 -30.16
C GLU A 873 14.96 2.70 -30.13
N LEU A 874 16.13 3.36 -30.12
CA LEU A 874 16.21 4.81 -30.18
C LEU A 874 15.96 5.28 -31.63
N ASP A 875 14.74 5.74 -31.90
CA ASP A 875 14.30 6.22 -33.21
C ASP A 875 13.82 7.69 -33.18
N GLU A 876 13.47 8.23 -34.35
CA GLU A 876 12.96 9.61 -34.47
C GLU A 876 11.65 9.81 -33.69
N HIS A 877 10.82 8.77 -33.57
CA HIS A 877 9.55 8.83 -32.86
C HIS A 877 9.73 9.00 -31.35
N PHE A 878 10.61 8.20 -30.75
CA PHE A 878 10.94 8.31 -29.33
C PHE A 878 11.58 9.65 -28.99
N ALA A 879 12.51 10.11 -29.83
CA ALA A 879 13.14 11.41 -29.64
C ALA A 879 12.09 12.54 -29.66
N GLN A 880 11.14 12.49 -30.59
CA GLN A 880 10.05 13.45 -30.68
C GLN A 880 9.13 13.40 -29.44
N GLN A 881 8.71 12.21 -28.99
CA GLN A 881 7.89 12.04 -27.78
C GLN A 881 8.56 12.62 -26.53
N MET A 882 9.88 12.44 -26.39
CA MET A 882 10.64 12.98 -25.27
C MET A 882 10.65 14.52 -25.27
N LEU A 883 10.80 15.15 -26.46
CA LEU A 883 10.76 16.60 -26.60
C LEU A 883 9.36 17.17 -26.33
N ASP A 884 8.32 16.51 -26.81
CA ASP A 884 6.93 16.92 -26.60
C ASP A 884 6.50 16.76 -25.13
N THR A 885 7.05 15.75 -24.44
CA THR A 885 6.86 15.58 -23.00
C THR A 885 7.48 16.75 -22.22
N ILE A 886 8.70 17.18 -22.53
CA ILE A 886 9.36 18.32 -21.87
C ILE A 886 8.54 19.59 -22.07
N ARG A 887 8.05 19.83 -23.28
CA ARG A 887 7.20 20.98 -23.62
C ARG A 887 5.87 20.97 -22.89
N THR A 888 5.22 19.83 -22.82
CA THR A 888 3.95 19.68 -22.10
C THR A 888 4.11 20.02 -20.62
N HIS A 889 5.20 19.57 -19.99
CA HIS A 889 5.51 19.91 -18.59
C HIS A 889 5.83 21.39 -18.40
N SER A 890 6.56 22.00 -19.34
CA SER A 890 6.85 23.44 -19.35
C SER A 890 5.57 24.29 -19.46
N ILE A 891 4.67 23.94 -20.40
CA ILE A 891 3.38 24.60 -20.58
C ILE A 891 2.51 24.47 -19.33
N ASN A 892 2.44 23.28 -18.73
CA ASN A 892 1.68 23.07 -17.48
C ASN A 892 2.21 23.94 -16.32
N ARG A 893 3.53 24.07 -16.20
CA ARG A 893 4.16 24.94 -15.18
C ARG A 893 3.82 26.41 -15.42
N ARG A 894 3.93 26.88 -16.67
CA ARG A 894 3.58 28.26 -17.06
C ARG A 894 2.11 28.56 -16.86
N GLU A 895 1.24 27.62 -17.21
CA GLU A 895 -0.21 27.71 -17.02
C GLU A 895 -0.53 27.85 -15.52
N SER A 896 0.11 27.07 -14.65
CA SER A 896 -0.05 27.18 -13.20
C SER A 896 0.40 28.54 -12.65
N ASN A 897 1.51 29.08 -13.17
CA ASN A 897 2.04 30.38 -12.75
C ASN A 897 1.14 31.53 -13.20
N LEU A 898 0.72 31.56 -14.47
CA LEU A 898 -0.18 32.58 -15.01
C LEU A 898 -1.57 32.51 -14.37
N LYS A 899 -2.09 31.31 -14.07
CA LYS A 899 -3.33 31.15 -13.27
C LYS A 899 -3.16 31.76 -11.87
N SER A 900 -2.03 31.53 -11.22
CA SER A 900 -1.73 32.08 -9.89
C SER A 900 -1.58 33.60 -9.91
N GLU A 901 -1.04 34.16 -11.00
CA GLU A 901 -0.89 35.59 -11.22
C GLU A 901 -2.25 36.25 -11.50
N LEU A 902 -3.06 35.65 -12.39
CA LEU A 902 -4.42 36.09 -12.69
C LEU A 902 -5.31 36.12 -11.44
N HIS A 903 -5.13 35.16 -10.52
CA HIS A 903 -5.84 35.12 -9.24
C HIS A 903 -5.48 36.26 -8.27
N ARG A 904 -4.33 36.92 -8.46
CA ARG A 904 -3.87 38.03 -7.60
C ARG A 904 -4.25 39.40 -8.16
N ILE A 905 -4.72 39.46 -9.41
CA ILE A 905 -5.09 40.70 -10.09
C ILE A 905 -6.58 40.96 -9.89
N ASP A 906 -6.90 42.14 -9.38
CA ASP A 906 -8.28 42.62 -9.32
C ASP A 906 -8.71 43.12 -10.71
N GLN A 907 -9.64 42.38 -11.32
CA GLN A 907 -10.16 42.66 -12.66
C GLN A 907 -10.76 44.08 -12.79
N ALA A 908 -11.31 44.64 -11.71
CA ALA A 908 -11.89 45.97 -11.73
C ALA A 908 -10.83 47.08 -11.60
N ALA A 909 -9.70 46.79 -10.94
CA ALA A 909 -8.63 47.74 -10.70
C ALA A 909 -7.59 47.79 -11.83
N GLN A 910 -7.33 46.65 -12.49
CA GLN A 910 -6.26 46.50 -13.49
C GLN A 910 -6.71 45.69 -14.73
N PRO A 911 -7.64 46.22 -15.55
CA PRO A 911 -8.24 45.48 -16.66
C PRO A 911 -7.26 45.15 -17.80
N GLU A 912 -6.27 46.00 -18.06
CA GLU A 912 -5.29 45.81 -19.13
C GLU A 912 -4.30 44.68 -18.82
N GLU A 913 -3.85 44.59 -17.57
CA GLU A 913 -2.93 43.55 -17.09
C GLU A 913 -3.62 42.19 -16.96
N TYR A 914 -4.87 42.18 -16.50
CA TYR A 914 -5.75 41.01 -16.52
C TYR A 914 -5.91 40.48 -17.95
N ASN A 915 -6.18 41.36 -18.93
CA ASN A 915 -6.36 40.98 -20.33
C ASN A 915 -5.08 40.42 -20.97
N ARG A 916 -3.91 40.99 -20.66
CA ARG A 916 -2.61 40.48 -21.16
C ARG A 916 -2.39 39.03 -20.71
N ILE A 917 -2.56 38.76 -19.41
CA ILE A 917 -2.35 37.42 -18.82
C ILE A 917 -3.42 36.45 -19.31
N PHE A 918 -4.66 36.91 -19.49
CA PHE A 918 -5.76 36.10 -20.04
C PHE A 918 -5.50 35.66 -21.47
N VAL A 919 -5.04 36.56 -22.36
CA VAL A 919 -4.69 36.23 -23.74
C VAL A 919 -3.51 35.24 -23.80
N GLU A 920 -2.53 35.40 -22.91
CA GLU A 920 -1.38 34.48 -22.84
C GLU A 920 -1.80 33.08 -22.37
N LEU A 921 -2.70 32.99 -21.40
CA LEU A 921 -3.27 31.73 -20.92
C LEU A 921 -4.08 31.02 -22.02
N MET A 922 -4.84 31.78 -22.82
CA MET A 922 -5.55 31.25 -23.99
C MET A 922 -4.58 30.68 -25.05
N ARG A 923 -3.47 31.36 -25.30
CA ARG A 923 -2.43 30.91 -26.24
C ARG A 923 -1.76 29.62 -25.77
N LEU A 924 -1.43 29.51 -24.48
CA LEU A 924 -0.85 28.29 -23.91
C LEU A 924 -1.83 27.11 -23.95
N GLY A 925 -3.12 27.35 -23.71
CA GLY A 925 -4.16 26.32 -23.84
C GLY A 925 -4.30 25.77 -25.27
N GLN A 926 -4.18 26.64 -26.29
CA GLN A 926 -4.15 26.21 -27.70
C GLN A 926 -2.90 25.40 -28.05
N GLN A 927 -1.72 25.82 -27.56
CA GLN A 927 -0.46 25.10 -27.77
C GLN A 927 -0.48 23.70 -27.13
N LYS A 928 -1.02 23.60 -25.90
CA LYS A 928 -1.18 22.33 -25.19
C LYS A 928 -2.05 21.33 -25.96
N ARG A 929 -3.16 21.78 -26.54
CA ARG A 929 -4.01 20.91 -27.36
C ARG A 929 -3.38 20.53 -28.68
N ALA A 930 -2.66 21.44 -29.34
CA ALA A 930 -1.95 21.11 -30.57
C ALA A 930 -0.92 19.98 -30.34
N LEU A 931 -0.23 19.97 -29.19
CA LEU A 931 0.68 18.89 -28.79
C LEU A 931 -0.05 17.58 -28.45
N GLN A 932 -1.22 17.65 -27.82
CA GLN A 932 -2.05 16.47 -27.51
C GLN A 932 -2.69 15.84 -28.76
N GLU A 933 -3.06 16.65 -29.75
CA GLU A 933 -3.60 16.21 -31.04
C GLU A 933 -2.51 15.59 -31.94
N SER A 934 -1.25 16.04 -31.85
CA SER A 934 -0.13 15.41 -32.55
C SER A 934 0.26 14.05 -31.96
N ASP A 935 0.14 13.86 -30.64
CA ASP A 935 0.40 12.58 -29.97
C ASP A 935 -0.67 11.51 -30.30
N SER A 936 -1.91 11.94 -30.59
CA SER A 936 -3.04 11.02 -30.88
C SER A 936 -3.19 10.67 -32.37
N GLY A 937 -2.42 11.31 -33.26
CA GLY A 937 -2.36 10.99 -34.69
C GLY A 937 -1.31 9.94 -35.09
N GLY A 938 -0.55 9.41 -34.11
CA GLY A 938 0.53 8.44 -34.32
C GLY A 938 0.31 7.04 -33.74
N MET A 939 -0.91 6.73 -33.25
CA MET A 939 -1.29 5.37 -32.85
C MET A 939 -2.00 4.61 -33.97
#